data_AF-A0A356V555-F1
#
_entry.id   AF-A0A356V555-F1
#
_cell.length_a   1.000
_cell.length_b   1.000
_cell.length_c   1.000
_cell.angle_alpha   90.00
_cell.angle_beta   90.00
_cell.angle_gamma   90.00
#
_symmetry.space_group_name_H-M   'P 1'
#
loop_
_entity.id
_entity.type
_entity.pdbx_description
1 polymer ?
#
loop_
_entity_poly.entity_id
_entity_poly.type
_entity_poly.pdbx_seq_one_letter_code
_entity_poly.pdbx_strand_id
1 'polypeptide(L)'
;TPSGKTDFATSIEALDEELPNCGAVSLIVSWLGDDLRCAQCDIQPKVEQTGDDGTGMPWSVSGLNRAGAAEIPQVDGRSVYGGTPTDQSVIEAIQHLNAAGKVVMFYPFILMEQLEGNSKINPYSGEEGQPVLPWRGRITLSLAPGQAGSPDGTAAVDAEVADFFGTAAVADFSAGANGVTYSGSAEWSYRRFILHYAHLCVAAGGVQSFLIGSELRGLTQIRGAGGSFPVVEALRILAADVRSILGPDTKISYAADWSEYFGYQPQDGSGDRLFHLDALWADDNIDFIGIDNYMPLSDWRDGHDHQDADAGSIYNLDYLKSNIMGGEGYDWYYHSPEARAAQIRTPITDGEHGEPWIYRYKDIKSWWSSSHHERIGGVRQSTPTAWEAGSKPVWFTEIGCAAIDKGTNQPNKFIDPKSSESSLPRYSNGRRDELIQAQYLRALHQFWADPQNNPVWEDTGVQMLDMSRAYVWAWDARPYPYFPNRQSLWSDGKNYARGHWLNGRTAARSLASVVAEICERSGVTYYDVSQLFGYVRGYSVGDIDGARAALQPLMLAYGFDAVEREGMLVFKNRDGRETATIAEEKLAMVAEADGLIETTRAPVAEVSGRIRLNYVDASGDFEVRATEAIFPDESTYSVSQSELPISLTASEGRAIVERWLAESRIARDGAKFALPISELSLGAGDVVRLSTEDGDALYRLDNVEQSGAQMIEAVRVEEGVYQPGDAVEEDAIVRSFTPAVPTYPLFLDLPLMRGDEVEHAPHVAVTATPWPGTVAVYSSSTDQGYGLNRLLEISSVIGQTETPLFAARPGLKDRGPALRVKVYGGTLESVAWEDLLNGANLAAIGDGSSDNWELFQFADATLVEEDTYDLTLRLRGQAGSDGIMPADWPIGSQFVLLNGVPEQIELASSERGLSRHYRIGPAARGYDDPSYVHQQQAFQGIGLRPYAPCHLRTDGDPGSDIGISWIRRTRIDGDSWESVEVPLGEASERYVLRIMDGVTVVREMTLTTTQWTYSAANQSSDGVTAPFQIAVAQISDSFGHGVFEQIEIG
;
A
#
# COMPACT_ATOMS: atom_id res chain seq x y z
N THR A 1 3.91 -3.50 10.71
CA THR A 1 4.84 -2.48 11.30
C THR A 1 5.38 -2.92 12.66
N PRO A 2 6.18 -2.12 13.42
CA PRO A 2 6.62 -2.46 14.78
C PRO A 2 5.50 -2.73 15.79
N SER A 3 4.24 -2.42 15.46
CA SER A 3 3.06 -2.80 16.26
C SER A 3 2.95 -4.30 16.48
N GLY A 4 3.55 -5.13 15.60
CA GLY A 4 3.40 -6.59 15.64
C GLY A 4 1.99 -7.08 15.24
N LYS A 5 1.12 -6.19 14.75
CA LYS A 5 -0.19 -6.51 14.20
C LYS A 5 -0.14 -6.46 12.66
N THR A 6 -1.22 -6.88 12.00
CA THR A 6 -1.40 -6.61 10.56
C THR A 6 -1.42 -5.09 10.33
N ASP A 7 -1.02 -4.69 9.12
CA ASP A 7 -1.02 -3.26 8.76
C ASP A 7 -2.44 -2.67 8.84
N PHE A 8 -3.45 -3.41 8.37
CA PHE A 8 -4.87 -3.02 8.48
C PHE A 8 -5.29 -2.76 9.94
N ALA A 9 -5.04 -3.71 10.85
CA ALA A 9 -5.43 -3.55 12.25
C ALA A 9 -4.73 -2.36 12.92
N THR A 10 -3.45 -2.12 12.59
CA THR A 10 -2.72 -0.94 13.09
C THR A 10 -3.30 0.36 12.54
N SER A 11 -3.71 0.39 11.26
CA SER A 11 -4.29 1.58 10.65
C SER A 11 -5.70 1.90 11.18
N ILE A 12 -6.53 0.88 11.45
CA ILE A 12 -7.86 1.07 12.06
C ILE A 12 -7.76 1.52 13.51
N GLU A 13 -6.79 1.01 14.28
CA GLU A 13 -6.52 1.51 15.63
C GLU A 13 -6.15 3.00 15.61
N ALA A 14 -5.30 3.43 14.68
CA ALA A 14 -4.99 4.85 14.49
C ALA A 14 -6.23 5.67 14.08
N LEU A 15 -7.12 5.13 13.22
CA LEU A 15 -8.37 5.79 12.86
C LEU A 15 -9.26 6.04 14.09
N ASP A 16 -9.35 5.05 14.98
CA ASP A 16 -10.14 5.15 16.21
C ASP A 16 -9.57 6.14 17.22
N GLU A 17 -8.24 6.23 17.30
CA GLU A 17 -7.55 7.18 18.16
C GLU A 17 -7.65 8.62 17.63
N GLU A 18 -7.46 8.83 16.32
CA GLU A 18 -7.45 10.16 15.69
C GLU A 18 -8.87 10.70 15.44
N LEU A 19 -9.82 9.83 15.09
CA LEU A 19 -11.19 10.18 14.74
C LEU A 19 -12.20 9.31 15.52
N PRO A 20 -12.31 9.48 16.85
CA PRO A 20 -13.14 8.61 17.71
C PRO A 20 -14.65 8.66 17.39
N ASN A 21 -15.10 9.71 16.69
CA ASN A 21 -16.49 9.85 16.24
C ASN A 21 -16.74 9.28 14.83
N CYS A 22 -15.72 8.72 14.17
CA CYS A 22 -15.88 8.06 12.87
C CYS A 22 -16.69 6.77 13.04
N GLY A 23 -17.97 6.81 12.68
CA GLY A 23 -18.88 5.67 12.84
C GLY A 23 -19.02 4.77 11.62
N ALA A 24 -18.59 5.23 10.43
CA ALA A 24 -18.82 4.56 9.16
C ALA A 24 -17.55 4.53 8.30
N VAL A 25 -17.31 3.41 7.61
CA VAL A 25 -16.14 3.22 6.73
C VAL A 25 -16.61 2.64 5.38
N SER A 26 -16.09 3.21 4.30
CA SER A 26 -16.19 2.64 2.96
C SER A 26 -15.00 1.72 2.71
N LEU A 27 -15.24 0.41 2.62
CA LEU A 27 -14.19 -0.58 2.33
C LEU A 27 -14.09 -0.75 0.82
N ILE A 28 -13.04 -0.17 0.23
CA ILE A 28 -12.77 -0.27 -1.20
C ILE A 28 -11.99 -1.54 -1.52
N VAL A 29 -12.50 -2.34 -2.46
CA VAL A 29 -11.83 -3.57 -2.91
C VAL A 29 -11.88 -3.65 -4.44
N SER A 30 -10.70 -3.69 -5.08
CA SER A 30 -10.57 -3.52 -6.53
C SER A 30 -10.32 -4.81 -7.31
N TRP A 31 -10.96 -4.92 -8.47
CA TRP A 31 -10.53 -5.78 -9.59
C TRP A 31 -9.99 -4.88 -10.72
N LEU A 32 -9.33 -5.50 -11.70
CA LEU A 32 -8.68 -4.77 -12.79
C LEU A 32 -9.47 -4.92 -14.09
N GLY A 33 -9.72 -3.78 -14.74
CA GLY A 33 -10.32 -3.67 -16.07
C GLY A 33 -9.24 -3.40 -17.12
N ASP A 34 -9.31 -4.07 -18.26
CA ASP A 34 -8.22 -4.01 -19.25
C ASP A 34 -8.54 -3.21 -20.53
N ASP A 35 -9.80 -2.90 -20.84
CA ASP A 35 -10.18 -2.18 -22.07
C ASP A 35 -11.25 -1.09 -21.80
N LEU A 36 -11.22 0.02 -22.54
CA LEU A 36 -12.27 1.05 -22.48
C LEU A 36 -13.52 0.70 -23.29
N ARG A 37 -13.50 -0.33 -24.12
CA ARG A 37 -14.65 -0.81 -24.91
C ARG A 37 -15.34 -1.91 -24.12
N CYS A 38 -16.57 -1.67 -23.69
CA CYS A 38 -17.29 -2.52 -22.74
C CYS A 38 -17.40 -3.99 -23.20
N ALA A 39 -17.69 -4.25 -24.46
CA ALA A 39 -17.76 -5.61 -25.01
C ALA A 39 -16.40 -6.34 -25.10
N GLN A 40 -15.29 -5.67 -24.80
CA GLN A 40 -13.93 -6.21 -24.83
C GLN A 40 -13.21 -6.03 -23.48
N CYS A 41 -13.89 -5.51 -22.46
CA CYS A 41 -13.30 -5.22 -21.17
C CYS A 41 -13.53 -6.41 -20.23
N ASP A 42 -12.45 -7.12 -19.92
CA ASP A 42 -12.46 -8.13 -18.87
C ASP A 42 -12.25 -7.44 -17.52
N ILE A 43 -13.02 -7.85 -16.51
CA ILE A 43 -12.88 -7.40 -15.12
C ILE A 43 -12.49 -8.60 -14.27
N GLN A 44 -11.24 -8.64 -13.80
CA GLN A 44 -10.68 -9.81 -13.12
C GLN A 44 -9.76 -9.44 -11.94
N PRO A 45 -9.66 -10.30 -10.92
CA PRO A 45 -8.67 -10.13 -9.85
C PRO A 45 -7.27 -10.42 -10.38
N LYS A 46 -6.29 -9.62 -9.96
CA LYS A 46 -4.88 -9.80 -10.36
C LYS A 46 -3.93 -9.67 -9.17
N VAL A 47 -2.72 -10.19 -9.34
CA VAL A 47 -1.67 -10.22 -8.31
C VAL A 47 -0.42 -9.47 -8.79
N GLU A 48 0.41 -9.01 -7.86
CA GLU A 48 1.66 -8.33 -8.17
C GLU A 48 2.75 -9.30 -8.65
N GLN A 49 2.64 -10.57 -8.26
CA GLN A 49 3.52 -11.68 -8.63
C GLN A 49 2.80 -13.02 -8.40
N THR A 50 3.25 -14.06 -9.12
CA THR A 50 2.64 -15.41 -9.14
C THR A 50 3.43 -16.50 -8.40
N GLY A 51 4.67 -16.24 -7.97
CA GLY A 51 5.61 -17.24 -7.44
C GLY A 51 5.58 -17.47 -5.93
N ASP A 52 5.35 -16.43 -5.12
CA ASP A 52 5.42 -16.47 -3.65
C ASP A 52 4.02 -16.33 -3.03
N ASP A 53 3.64 -17.20 -2.09
CA ASP A 53 2.33 -17.11 -1.43
C ASP A 53 2.40 -17.27 0.09
N GLY A 54 1.41 -16.72 0.79
CA GLY A 54 1.36 -16.77 2.26
C GLY A 54 1.01 -18.17 2.77
N THR A 55 1.87 -18.81 3.55
CA THR A 55 1.57 -20.16 4.11
C THR A 55 0.33 -20.17 5.01
N GLY A 56 0.12 -19.11 5.81
CA GLY A 56 -1.01 -18.99 6.72
C GLY A 56 -2.29 -18.42 6.09
N MET A 57 -2.17 -17.76 4.93
CA MET A 57 -3.26 -17.12 4.20
C MET A 57 -2.90 -17.11 2.71
N PRO A 58 -2.99 -18.26 2.03
CA PRO A 58 -2.70 -18.34 0.60
C PRO A 58 -3.70 -17.49 -0.16
N TRP A 59 -3.23 -16.82 -1.21
CA TRP A 59 -4.09 -15.95 -1.98
C TRP A 59 -5.08 -16.75 -2.81
N SER A 60 -6.35 -16.45 -2.61
CA SER A 60 -7.42 -16.86 -3.50
C SER A 60 -8.53 -15.82 -3.59
N VAL A 61 -9.09 -15.66 -4.80
CA VAL A 61 -10.25 -14.81 -5.09
C VAL A 61 -11.13 -15.54 -6.09
N SER A 62 -12.42 -15.69 -5.78
CA SER A 62 -13.40 -16.33 -6.68
C SER A 62 -13.01 -17.77 -7.11
N GLY A 63 -12.21 -18.47 -6.30
CA GLY A 63 -11.66 -19.80 -6.61
C GLY A 63 -10.40 -19.81 -7.48
N LEU A 64 -9.89 -18.64 -7.90
CA LEU A 64 -8.58 -18.49 -8.53
C LEU A 64 -7.49 -18.53 -7.47
N ASN A 65 -6.39 -19.24 -7.70
CA ASN A 65 -5.21 -19.22 -6.83
C ASN A 65 -4.12 -18.32 -7.41
N ARG A 66 -3.09 -18.01 -6.61
CA ARG A 66 -2.03 -17.08 -7.02
C ARG A 66 -1.32 -17.47 -8.31
N ALA A 67 -0.92 -18.74 -8.41
CA ALA A 67 -0.19 -19.25 -9.58
C ALA A 67 -1.02 -19.21 -10.89
N GLY A 68 -2.35 -19.26 -10.78
CA GLY A 68 -3.26 -19.15 -11.92
C GLY A 68 -3.71 -17.72 -12.25
N ALA A 69 -3.37 -16.74 -11.40
CA ALA A 69 -3.80 -15.35 -11.58
C ALA A 69 -2.93 -14.59 -12.59
N ALA A 70 -3.53 -13.61 -13.26
CA ALA A 70 -2.78 -12.70 -14.10
C ALA A 70 -1.98 -11.71 -13.23
N GLU A 71 -0.80 -11.34 -13.70
CA GLU A 71 0.02 -10.32 -13.05
C GLU A 71 -0.42 -8.91 -13.45
N ILE A 72 -0.34 -8.00 -12.49
CA ILE A 72 -0.52 -6.57 -12.73
C ILE A 72 0.65 -6.06 -13.59
N PRO A 73 0.38 -5.23 -14.61
CA PRO A 73 1.45 -4.64 -15.40
C PRO A 73 2.48 -3.87 -14.55
N GLN A 74 3.74 -3.94 -14.96
CA GLN A 74 4.85 -3.31 -14.25
C GLN A 74 5.47 -2.17 -15.07
N VAL A 75 5.93 -1.14 -14.36
CA VAL A 75 6.77 -0.06 -14.91
C VAL A 75 8.05 -0.01 -14.07
N ASP A 76 9.20 -0.02 -14.73
CA ASP A 76 10.52 -0.08 -14.09
C ASP A 76 10.68 -1.25 -13.08
N GLY A 77 10.12 -2.42 -13.42
CA GLY A 77 10.16 -3.63 -12.58
C GLY A 77 9.29 -3.57 -11.33
N ARG A 78 8.35 -2.61 -11.25
CA ARG A 78 7.43 -2.46 -10.11
C ARG A 78 5.99 -2.42 -10.59
N SER A 79 5.11 -3.14 -9.91
CA SER A 79 3.67 -3.14 -10.20
C SER A 79 3.10 -1.72 -10.10
N VAL A 80 2.24 -1.36 -11.06
CA VAL A 80 1.64 -0.03 -11.11
C VAL A 80 0.63 0.20 -9.99
N TYR A 81 -0.03 -0.87 -9.54
CA TYR A 81 -0.96 -0.94 -8.42
C TYR A 81 -0.61 -2.07 -7.45
N GLY A 82 -1.28 -2.07 -6.29
CA GLY A 82 -1.44 -3.28 -5.48
C GLY A 82 -2.43 -4.26 -6.12
N GLY A 83 -2.25 -5.53 -5.82
CA GLY A 83 -3.07 -6.67 -6.19
C GLY A 83 -4.46 -6.60 -5.57
N THR A 84 -5.39 -7.33 -6.17
CA THR A 84 -6.67 -7.61 -5.51
C THR A 84 -6.37 -8.37 -4.21
N PRO A 85 -6.87 -7.93 -3.04
CA PRO A 85 -6.66 -8.67 -1.79
C PRO A 85 -7.37 -10.03 -1.85
N THR A 86 -6.83 -11.02 -1.14
CA THR A 86 -7.48 -12.34 -1.06
C THR A 86 -8.81 -12.25 -0.32
N ASP A 87 -9.79 -13.05 -0.73
CA ASP A 87 -11.11 -13.14 -0.11
C ASP A 87 -11.04 -13.28 1.42
N GLN A 88 -10.12 -14.11 1.93
CA GLN A 88 -9.95 -14.31 3.36
C GLN A 88 -9.60 -13.01 4.09
N SER A 89 -8.71 -12.19 3.53
CA SER A 89 -8.31 -10.92 4.13
C SER A 89 -9.44 -9.89 4.14
N VAL A 90 -10.30 -9.90 3.11
CA VAL A 90 -11.49 -9.04 3.04
C VAL A 90 -12.53 -9.47 4.07
N ILE A 91 -12.75 -10.78 4.25
CA ILE A 91 -13.59 -11.33 5.31
C ILE A 91 -13.09 -10.87 6.68
N GLU A 92 -11.79 -11.05 6.96
CA GLU A 92 -11.18 -10.65 8.23
C GLU A 92 -11.27 -9.13 8.45
N ALA A 93 -11.11 -8.31 7.40
CA ALA A 93 -11.24 -6.86 7.47
C ALA A 93 -12.67 -6.42 7.83
N ILE A 94 -13.70 -6.98 7.18
CA ILE A 94 -15.11 -6.69 7.48
C ILE A 94 -15.45 -7.10 8.92
N GLN A 95 -15.01 -8.30 9.33
CA GLN A 95 -15.22 -8.79 10.71
C GLN A 95 -14.54 -7.88 11.73
N HIS A 96 -13.31 -7.43 11.46
CA HIS A 96 -12.57 -6.51 12.32
C HIS A 96 -13.28 -5.15 12.44
N LEU A 97 -13.72 -4.56 11.33
CA LEU A 97 -14.47 -3.30 11.32
C LEU A 97 -15.79 -3.41 12.10
N ASN A 98 -16.54 -4.50 11.88
CA ASN A 98 -17.77 -4.78 12.62
C ASN A 98 -17.50 -4.94 14.14
N ALA A 99 -16.42 -5.63 14.51
CA ALA A 99 -16.01 -5.79 15.91
C ALA A 99 -15.56 -4.47 16.55
N ALA A 100 -14.98 -3.55 15.77
CA ALA A 100 -14.65 -2.18 16.17
C ALA A 100 -15.88 -1.25 16.20
N GLY A 101 -17.08 -1.76 15.90
CA GLY A 101 -18.33 -0.99 15.92
C GLY A 101 -18.49 -0.03 14.75
N LYS A 102 -17.73 -0.22 13.65
CA LYS A 102 -17.89 0.57 12.42
C LYS A 102 -19.02 -0.02 11.58
N VAL A 103 -19.86 0.85 11.03
CA VAL A 103 -20.74 0.41 9.93
C VAL A 103 -19.91 0.37 8.64
N VAL A 104 -20.03 -0.73 7.91
CA VAL A 104 -19.25 -0.96 6.69
C VAL A 104 -20.14 -0.75 5.47
N MET A 105 -19.72 0.15 4.58
CA MET A 105 -20.16 0.19 3.19
C MET A 105 -19.14 -0.56 2.34
N PHE A 106 -19.55 -1.64 1.69
CA PHE A 106 -18.68 -2.34 0.75
C PHE A 106 -18.72 -1.65 -0.61
N TYR A 107 -17.55 -1.29 -1.13
CA TYR A 107 -17.39 -0.50 -2.35
C TYR A 107 -16.52 -1.28 -3.34
N PRO A 108 -17.12 -2.03 -4.29
CA PRO A 108 -16.42 -2.64 -5.41
C PRO A 108 -15.83 -1.57 -6.34
N PHE A 109 -14.56 -1.70 -6.69
CA PHE A 109 -13.82 -0.70 -7.48
C PHE A 109 -13.12 -1.30 -8.70
N ILE A 110 -13.02 -0.54 -9.79
CA ILE A 110 -12.32 -0.96 -11.01
C ILE A 110 -11.08 -0.08 -11.19
N LEU A 111 -9.91 -0.72 -11.23
CA LEU A 111 -8.66 -0.08 -11.63
C LEU A 111 -8.36 -0.43 -13.09
N MET A 112 -8.05 0.56 -13.92
CA MET A 112 -7.74 0.34 -15.34
C MET A 112 -6.24 0.18 -15.53
N GLU A 113 -5.80 -0.79 -16.33
CA GLU A 113 -4.39 -1.22 -16.36
C GLU A 113 -3.63 -0.96 -17.69
N GLN A 114 -4.21 -0.20 -18.60
CA GLN A 114 -3.59 0.12 -19.88
C GLN A 114 -2.28 0.89 -19.66
N LEU A 115 -1.17 0.39 -20.24
CA LEU A 115 0.14 1.06 -20.21
C LEU A 115 0.41 1.85 -21.49
N GLU A 116 1.43 2.71 -21.43
CA GLU A 116 1.91 3.44 -22.60
C GLU A 116 2.29 2.48 -23.75
N GLY A 117 1.92 2.84 -24.98
CA GLY A 117 2.22 2.04 -26.17
C GLY A 117 1.34 0.80 -26.39
N ASN A 118 0.21 0.67 -25.68
CA ASN A 118 -0.77 -0.40 -25.95
C ASN A 118 -1.40 -0.29 -27.35
N SER A 119 -1.81 -1.42 -27.92
CA SER A 119 -2.42 -1.52 -29.26
C SER A 119 -3.95 -1.56 -29.25
N LYS A 120 -4.59 -1.22 -28.11
CA LYS A 120 -6.06 -1.23 -27.99
C LYS A 120 -6.64 -0.03 -28.72
N ILE A 121 -7.75 -0.22 -29.44
CA ILE A 121 -8.43 0.89 -30.11
C ILE A 121 -9.07 1.79 -29.07
N ASN A 122 -8.77 3.08 -29.12
CA ASN A 122 -9.34 4.09 -28.26
C ASN A 122 -10.76 4.45 -28.71
N PRO A 123 -11.80 4.17 -27.91
CA PRO A 123 -13.18 4.42 -28.33
C PRO A 123 -13.50 5.92 -28.51
N TYR A 124 -12.69 6.83 -27.97
CA TYR A 124 -12.90 8.28 -28.07
C TYR A 124 -12.19 8.93 -29.27
N SER A 125 -11.28 8.22 -29.95
CA SER A 125 -10.63 8.71 -31.18
C SER A 125 -10.78 7.79 -32.38
N GLY A 126 -11.10 6.50 -32.17
CA GLY A 126 -11.10 5.47 -33.20
C GLY A 126 -9.70 5.00 -33.63
N GLU A 127 -8.64 5.52 -33.00
CA GLU A 127 -7.25 5.22 -33.32
C GLU A 127 -6.64 4.19 -32.34
N GLU A 128 -5.50 3.61 -32.70
CA GLU A 128 -4.73 2.72 -31.82
C GLU A 128 -4.08 3.52 -30.66
N GLY A 129 -4.12 2.96 -29.45
CA GLY A 129 -3.53 3.55 -28.24
C GLY A 129 -4.58 4.11 -27.28
N GLN A 130 -5.07 3.27 -26.36
CA GLN A 130 -5.89 3.75 -25.24
C GLN A 130 -5.03 4.58 -24.26
N PRO A 131 -5.60 5.57 -23.54
CA PRO A 131 -4.86 6.35 -22.56
C PRO A 131 -4.27 5.47 -21.44
N VAL A 132 -3.17 5.93 -20.83
CA VAL A 132 -2.46 5.20 -19.76
C VAL A 132 -3.24 5.30 -18.45
N LEU A 133 -3.50 4.16 -17.80
CA LEU A 133 -4.23 4.04 -16.53
C LEU A 133 -5.46 4.97 -16.46
N PRO A 134 -6.41 4.84 -17.40
CA PRO A 134 -7.52 5.76 -17.55
C PRO A 134 -8.52 5.62 -16.39
N TRP A 135 -9.37 6.63 -16.17
CA TRP A 135 -10.46 6.51 -15.22
C TRP A 135 -11.54 5.52 -15.70
N ARG A 136 -12.08 4.69 -14.80
CA ARG A 136 -13.13 3.69 -15.11
C ARG A 136 -14.39 4.30 -15.74
N GLY A 137 -14.72 5.55 -15.41
CA GLY A 137 -15.83 6.28 -16.04
C GLY A 137 -15.63 6.59 -17.52
N ARG A 138 -14.48 6.21 -18.11
CA ARG A 138 -14.24 6.24 -19.55
C ARG A 138 -14.68 4.96 -20.28
N ILE A 139 -15.00 3.87 -19.58
CA ILE A 139 -15.52 2.66 -20.25
C ILE A 139 -16.81 3.03 -21.01
N THR A 140 -16.92 2.61 -22.27
CA THR A 140 -18.02 2.97 -23.17
C THR A 140 -18.17 1.92 -24.28
N LEU A 141 -18.98 2.20 -25.31
CA LEU A 141 -19.18 1.33 -26.48
C LEU A 141 -17.88 1.12 -27.30
N SER A 142 -17.95 0.26 -28.32
CA SER A 142 -16.87 0.05 -29.30
C SER A 142 -16.32 1.36 -29.90
N LEU A 143 -17.19 2.36 -30.04
CA LEU A 143 -16.89 3.77 -30.32
C LEU A 143 -17.82 4.63 -29.46
N ALA A 144 -17.25 5.57 -28.72
CA ALA A 144 -17.96 6.41 -27.76
C ALA A 144 -19.07 7.24 -28.43
N PRO A 145 -20.16 7.60 -27.70
CA PRO A 145 -21.16 8.53 -28.20
C PRO A 145 -20.53 9.83 -28.76
N GLY A 146 -21.03 10.28 -29.90
CA GLY A 146 -20.48 11.43 -30.64
C GLY A 146 -19.38 11.11 -31.64
N GLN A 147 -18.83 9.89 -31.63
CA GLN A 147 -17.90 9.43 -32.66
C GLN A 147 -18.62 8.93 -33.92
N ALA A 148 -17.99 9.12 -35.08
CA ALA A 148 -18.51 8.62 -36.34
C ALA A 148 -18.59 7.08 -36.34
N GLY A 149 -19.80 6.54 -36.55
CA GLY A 149 -20.02 5.09 -36.50
C GLY A 149 -20.24 4.51 -35.10
N SER A 150 -20.43 5.36 -34.07
CA SER A 150 -20.82 4.90 -32.74
C SER A 150 -22.11 4.08 -32.77
N PRO A 151 -22.20 2.96 -32.01
CA PRO A 151 -23.43 2.20 -31.86
C PRO A 151 -24.52 2.93 -31.05
N ASP A 152 -24.22 4.06 -30.40
CA ASP A 152 -25.15 4.80 -29.55
C ASP A 152 -26.47 5.12 -30.27
N GLY A 153 -27.60 4.86 -29.60
CA GLY A 153 -28.95 4.99 -30.11
C GLY A 153 -29.42 3.84 -31.01
N THR A 154 -28.61 2.79 -31.21
CA THR A 154 -28.96 1.63 -32.06
C THR A 154 -29.23 0.37 -31.23
N ALA A 155 -29.75 -0.68 -31.89
CA ALA A 155 -29.97 -1.99 -31.26
C ALA A 155 -28.67 -2.77 -30.98
N ALA A 156 -27.52 -2.34 -31.51
CA ALA A 156 -26.24 -3.01 -31.26
C ALA A 156 -25.74 -2.82 -29.82
N VAL A 157 -26.17 -1.74 -29.15
CA VAL A 157 -25.85 -1.47 -27.75
C VAL A 157 -26.23 -2.62 -26.82
N ASP A 158 -27.39 -3.23 -27.04
CA ASP A 158 -27.89 -4.30 -26.16
C ASP A 158 -26.93 -5.49 -26.13
N ALA A 159 -26.27 -5.80 -27.26
CA ALA A 159 -25.28 -6.88 -27.33
C ALA A 159 -23.98 -6.51 -26.61
N GLU A 160 -23.45 -5.30 -26.84
CA GLU A 160 -22.21 -4.87 -26.18
C GLU A 160 -22.36 -4.74 -24.66
N VAL A 161 -23.53 -4.27 -24.19
CA VAL A 161 -23.86 -4.23 -22.77
C VAL A 161 -24.01 -5.63 -22.18
N ALA A 162 -24.64 -6.55 -22.92
CA ALA A 162 -24.76 -7.95 -22.48
C ALA A 162 -23.38 -8.63 -22.36
N ASP A 163 -22.45 -8.37 -23.28
CA ASP A 163 -21.10 -8.90 -23.23
C ASP A 163 -20.33 -8.39 -21.99
N PHE A 164 -20.45 -7.10 -21.67
CA PHE A 164 -19.82 -6.50 -20.49
C PHE A 164 -20.38 -7.04 -19.17
N PHE A 165 -21.71 -7.11 -19.05
CA PHE A 165 -22.35 -7.65 -17.83
C PHE A 165 -22.14 -9.15 -17.69
N GLY A 166 -22.06 -9.89 -18.80
CA GLY A 166 -21.88 -11.33 -18.84
C GLY A 166 -23.08 -12.12 -18.35
N THR A 167 -22.86 -13.41 -18.12
CA THR A 167 -23.91 -14.41 -17.87
C THR A 167 -23.91 -14.98 -16.45
N ALA A 168 -22.95 -14.59 -15.60
CA ALA A 168 -22.86 -15.04 -14.22
C ALA A 168 -24.18 -14.87 -13.45
N ALA A 169 -24.64 -15.96 -12.83
CA ALA A 169 -25.87 -16.04 -12.06
C ALA A 169 -25.58 -16.17 -10.56
N VAL A 170 -26.56 -15.79 -9.73
CA VAL A 170 -26.46 -15.88 -8.26
C VAL A 170 -26.07 -17.28 -7.79
N ALA A 171 -26.56 -18.32 -8.45
CA ALA A 171 -26.34 -19.72 -8.10
C ALA A 171 -24.95 -20.28 -8.50
N ASP A 172 -24.16 -19.54 -9.28
CA ASP A 172 -22.84 -19.98 -9.73
C ASP A 172 -21.77 -19.87 -8.63
N PHE A 173 -22.11 -19.20 -7.52
CA PHE A 173 -21.21 -18.91 -6.41
C PHE A 173 -21.50 -19.80 -5.20
N SER A 174 -20.42 -20.24 -4.55
CA SER A 174 -20.48 -20.97 -3.28
C SER A 174 -19.52 -20.33 -2.28
N ALA A 175 -20.08 -19.82 -1.18
CA ALA A 175 -19.34 -19.22 -0.09
C ALA A 175 -18.82 -20.27 0.90
N GLY A 176 -17.57 -20.13 1.31
CA GLY A 176 -16.93 -20.90 2.38
C GLY A 176 -16.34 -20.00 3.47
N ALA A 177 -15.74 -20.61 4.49
CA ALA A 177 -15.16 -19.87 5.61
C ALA A 177 -14.03 -18.91 5.21
N ASN A 178 -13.28 -19.26 4.15
CA ASN A 178 -12.08 -18.54 3.73
C ASN A 178 -12.23 -17.83 2.39
N GLY A 179 -13.44 -17.77 1.82
CA GLY A 179 -13.70 -17.05 0.57
C GLY A 179 -14.85 -17.61 -0.25
N VAL A 180 -14.93 -17.17 -1.51
CA VAL A 180 -16.02 -17.54 -2.43
C VAL A 180 -15.44 -18.24 -3.66
N THR A 181 -16.11 -19.29 -4.11
CA THR A 181 -15.76 -20.02 -5.33
C THR A 181 -16.82 -19.79 -6.41
N TYR A 182 -16.38 -19.70 -7.67
CA TYR A 182 -17.26 -19.53 -8.83
C TYR A 182 -17.18 -20.75 -9.74
N SER A 183 -18.34 -21.20 -10.22
CA SER A 183 -18.51 -22.44 -11.00
C SER A 183 -19.30 -22.26 -12.31
N GLY A 184 -19.64 -21.02 -12.66
CA GLY A 184 -20.35 -20.67 -13.89
C GLY A 184 -19.46 -20.64 -15.13
N SER A 185 -19.93 -19.97 -16.18
CA SER A 185 -19.20 -19.75 -17.45
C SER A 185 -17.80 -19.17 -17.21
N ALA A 186 -16.80 -19.61 -17.96
CA ALA A 186 -15.43 -19.06 -17.88
C ALA A 186 -15.36 -17.64 -18.49
N GLU A 187 -15.83 -16.64 -17.75
CA GLU A 187 -15.91 -15.22 -18.13
C GLU A 187 -15.35 -14.32 -17.01
N TRP A 188 -14.86 -13.14 -17.37
CA TRP A 188 -14.45 -12.08 -16.45
C TRP A 188 -15.35 -10.87 -16.63
N SER A 189 -16.61 -11.02 -16.20
CA SER A 189 -17.69 -10.07 -16.44
C SER A 189 -18.01 -9.19 -15.23
N TYR A 190 -18.71 -8.08 -15.48
CA TYR A 190 -19.15 -7.18 -14.41
C TYR A 190 -20.09 -7.84 -13.41
N ARG A 191 -21.02 -8.71 -13.86
CA ARG A 191 -21.88 -9.47 -12.93
C ARG A 191 -21.07 -10.42 -12.07
N ARG A 192 -20.06 -11.10 -12.65
CA ARG A 192 -19.21 -12.00 -11.87
C ARG A 192 -18.51 -11.25 -10.74
N PHE A 193 -17.97 -10.08 -11.07
CA PHE A 193 -17.32 -9.19 -10.12
C PHE A 193 -18.23 -8.80 -8.95
N ILE A 194 -19.40 -8.25 -9.24
CA ILE A 194 -20.30 -7.73 -8.20
C ILE A 194 -20.96 -8.84 -7.38
N LEU A 195 -21.38 -9.93 -8.02
CA LEU A 195 -22.01 -11.06 -7.32
C LEU A 195 -21.02 -11.81 -6.43
N HIS A 196 -19.75 -11.94 -6.85
CA HIS A 196 -18.66 -12.46 -6.02
C HIS A 196 -18.60 -11.74 -4.67
N TYR A 197 -18.54 -10.41 -4.70
CA TYR A 197 -18.44 -9.62 -3.48
C TYR A 197 -19.72 -9.59 -2.65
N ALA A 198 -20.90 -9.69 -3.27
CA ALA A 198 -22.15 -9.83 -2.52
C ALA A 198 -22.11 -11.12 -1.67
N HIS A 199 -21.68 -12.25 -2.25
CA HIS A 199 -21.50 -13.50 -1.51
C HIS A 199 -20.40 -13.42 -0.45
N LEU A 200 -19.30 -12.72 -0.76
CA LEU A 200 -18.18 -12.54 0.16
C LEU A 200 -18.60 -11.72 1.40
N CYS A 201 -19.41 -10.68 1.21
CA CYS A 201 -19.96 -9.88 2.30
C CYS A 201 -20.85 -10.72 3.23
N VAL A 202 -21.67 -11.64 2.68
CA VAL A 202 -22.44 -12.60 3.50
C VAL A 202 -21.51 -13.52 4.28
N ALA A 203 -20.48 -14.08 3.63
CA ALA A 203 -19.49 -14.94 4.28
C ALA A 203 -18.76 -14.24 5.43
N ALA A 204 -18.55 -12.93 5.31
CA ALA A 204 -17.91 -12.10 6.32
C ALA A 204 -18.80 -11.75 7.52
N GLY A 205 -20.08 -12.13 7.51
CA GLY A 205 -21.05 -11.80 8.56
C GLY A 205 -21.92 -10.58 8.26
N GLY A 206 -21.86 -10.05 7.03
CA GLY A 206 -22.70 -8.97 6.55
C GLY A 206 -22.06 -7.58 6.62
N VAL A 207 -22.60 -6.68 5.80
CA VAL A 207 -22.25 -5.26 5.74
C VAL A 207 -23.51 -4.41 5.83
N GLN A 208 -23.38 -3.17 6.28
CA GLN A 208 -24.52 -2.27 6.46
C GLN A 208 -25.00 -1.72 5.12
N SER A 209 -24.09 -1.49 4.18
CA SER A 209 -24.42 -1.11 2.81
C SER A 209 -23.47 -1.72 1.78
N PHE A 210 -23.94 -1.81 0.54
CA PHE A 210 -23.22 -2.40 -0.58
C PHE A 210 -23.50 -1.61 -1.86
N LEU A 211 -22.44 -1.27 -2.60
CA LEU A 211 -22.57 -0.56 -3.87
C LEU A 211 -22.50 -1.55 -5.04
N ILE A 212 -23.48 -1.48 -5.94
CA ILE A 212 -23.52 -2.31 -7.16
C ILE A 212 -22.60 -1.81 -8.26
N GLY A 213 -21.99 -0.65 -8.07
CA GLY A 213 -21.12 0.02 -9.03
C GLY A 213 -20.76 1.43 -8.62
N SER A 214 -19.77 1.99 -9.30
CA SER A 214 -19.32 3.36 -9.07
C SER A 214 -18.74 4.03 -10.31
N GLU A 215 -19.09 5.30 -10.50
CA GLU A 215 -18.52 6.20 -11.51
C GLU A 215 -18.47 5.60 -12.93
N LEU A 216 -19.45 4.80 -13.31
CA LEU A 216 -19.58 4.19 -14.64
C LEU A 216 -20.18 5.16 -15.67
N ARG A 217 -19.80 6.45 -15.59
CA ARG A 217 -20.36 7.57 -16.35
C ARG A 217 -20.46 7.33 -17.85
N GLY A 218 -19.40 6.77 -18.45
CA GLY A 218 -19.37 6.47 -19.88
C GLY A 218 -20.32 5.33 -20.29
N LEU A 219 -20.72 4.46 -19.35
CA LEU A 219 -21.63 3.35 -19.55
C LEU A 219 -23.09 3.73 -19.29
N THR A 220 -23.36 4.39 -18.16
CA THR A 220 -24.72 4.78 -17.73
C THR A 220 -25.39 5.70 -18.75
N GLN A 221 -24.62 6.52 -19.46
CA GLN A 221 -25.11 7.47 -20.47
C GLN A 221 -25.36 6.85 -21.86
N ILE A 222 -25.05 5.57 -22.08
CA ILE A 222 -25.25 4.92 -23.38
C ILE A 222 -26.74 4.73 -23.68
N ARG A 223 -27.16 5.13 -24.88
CA ARG A 223 -28.54 5.01 -25.35
C ARG A 223 -28.72 3.79 -26.25
N GLY A 224 -29.75 2.99 -25.99
CA GLY A 224 -30.18 1.91 -26.88
C GLY A 224 -31.21 2.37 -27.92
N ALA A 225 -31.75 1.41 -28.67
CA ALA A 225 -32.80 1.68 -29.66
C ALA A 225 -34.04 2.33 -29.00
N GLY A 226 -34.53 3.41 -29.61
CA GLY A 226 -35.72 4.13 -29.10
C GLY A 226 -35.47 4.99 -27.86
N GLY A 227 -34.21 5.27 -27.51
CA GLY A 227 -33.84 6.14 -26.39
C GLY A 227 -33.85 5.45 -25.02
N SER A 228 -33.78 4.11 -24.98
CA SER A 228 -33.60 3.35 -23.75
C SER A 228 -32.19 3.54 -23.16
N PHE A 229 -31.98 3.17 -21.90
CA PHE A 229 -30.66 3.12 -21.24
C PHE A 229 -30.35 1.68 -20.77
N PRO A 230 -29.80 0.81 -21.65
CA PRO A 230 -29.65 -0.62 -21.37
C PRO A 230 -28.76 -0.93 -20.16
N VAL A 231 -27.72 -0.13 -19.90
CA VAL A 231 -26.86 -0.28 -18.71
C VAL A 231 -27.64 -0.04 -17.42
N VAL A 232 -28.53 0.96 -17.40
CA VAL A 232 -29.36 1.27 -16.23
C VAL A 232 -30.32 0.11 -15.93
N GLU A 233 -30.92 -0.49 -16.96
CA GLU A 233 -31.75 -1.69 -16.79
C GLU A 233 -30.93 -2.90 -16.30
N ALA A 234 -29.72 -3.10 -16.81
CA ALA A 234 -28.82 -4.15 -16.34
C ALA A 234 -28.40 -3.96 -14.87
N LEU A 235 -28.17 -2.71 -14.43
CA LEU A 235 -27.90 -2.38 -13.03
C LEU A 235 -29.11 -2.65 -12.13
N ARG A 236 -30.33 -2.40 -12.58
CA ARG A 236 -31.56 -2.73 -11.82
C ARG A 236 -31.71 -4.24 -11.62
N ILE A 237 -31.45 -5.02 -12.66
CA ILE A 237 -31.43 -6.50 -12.56
C ILE A 237 -30.35 -6.94 -11.56
N LEU A 238 -29.14 -6.38 -11.66
CA LEU A 238 -28.05 -6.67 -10.74
C LEU A 238 -28.40 -6.29 -9.29
N ALA A 239 -29.08 -5.17 -9.06
CA ALA A 239 -29.54 -4.75 -7.74
C ALA A 239 -30.51 -5.77 -7.13
N ALA A 240 -31.44 -6.32 -7.92
CA ALA A 240 -32.36 -7.36 -7.48
C ALA A 240 -31.61 -8.67 -7.15
N ASP A 241 -30.62 -9.06 -7.96
CA ASP A 241 -29.79 -10.23 -7.69
C ASP A 241 -28.97 -10.05 -6.40
N VAL A 242 -28.33 -8.91 -6.22
CA VAL A 242 -27.57 -8.57 -5.00
C VAL A 242 -28.50 -8.53 -3.78
N ARG A 243 -29.72 -7.98 -3.90
CA ARG A 243 -30.74 -8.01 -2.85
C ARG A 243 -31.09 -9.43 -2.43
N SER A 244 -31.18 -10.36 -3.38
CA SER A 244 -31.48 -11.76 -3.10
C SER A 244 -30.38 -12.47 -2.28
N ILE A 245 -29.14 -11.98 -2.38
CA ILE A 245 -27.97 -12.50 -1.65
C ILE A 245 -27.85 -11.85 -0.27
N LEU A 246 -27.83 -10.52 -0.22
CA LEU A 246 -27.57 -9.75 1.01
C LEU A 246 -28.78 -9.66 1.94
N GLY A 247 -29.98 -9.90 1.41
CA GLY A 247 -31.23 -9.80 2.17
C GLY A 247 -31.76 -8.36 2.30
N PRO A 248 -32.86 -8.19 3.06
CA PRO A 248 -33.59 -6.91 3.12
C PRO A 248 -32.91 -5.84 3.98
N ASP A 249 -32.00 -6.22 4.88
CA ASP A 249 -31.43 -5.31 5.88
C ASP A 249 -30.26 -4.48 5.34
N THR A 250 -29.42 -5.05 4.47
CA THR A 250 -28.28 -4.35 3.87
C THR A 250 -28.74 -3.30 2.87
N LYS A 251 -28.23 -2.07 2.97
CA LYS A 251 -28.61 -0.97 2.07
C LYS A 251 -27.86 -1.05 0.74
N ILE A 252 -28.58 -1.06 -0.38
CA ILE A 252 -27.99 -1.21 -1.72
C ILE A 252 -28.11 0.11 -2.49
N SER A 253 -27.04 0.51 -3.18
CA SER A 253 -27.08 1.67 -4.09
C SER A 253 -26.02 1.58 -5.18
N TYR A 254 -25.95 2.60 -6.03
CA TYR A 254 -24.92 2.89 -7.00
C TYR A 254 -24.25 4.22 -6.61
N ALA A 255 -22.91 4.30 -6.68
CA ALA A 255 -22.16 5.51 -6.40
C ALA A 255 -21.94 6.31 -7.70
N ALA A 256 -22.80 7.29 -7.95
CA ALA A 256 -22.73 8.10 -9.14
C ALA A 256 -21.62 9.16 -9.04
N ASP A 257 -20.88 9.38 -10.13
CA ASP A 257 -20.01 10.55 -10.26
C ASP A 257 -20.84 11.85 -10.08
N TRP A 258 -20.27 12.86 -9.42
CA TRP A 258 -20.94 14.15 -9.20
C TRP A 258 -21.42 14.83 -10.49
N SER A 259 -20.84 14.50 -11.65
CA SER A 259 -21.23 15.03 -12.96
C SER A 259 -22.21 14.14 -13.73
N GLU A 260 -22.68 13.02 -13.16
CA GLU A 260 -23.66 12.12 -13.78
C GLU A 260 -25.01 12.03 -13.05
N TYR A 261 -25.03 12.05 -11.71
CA TYR A 261 -26.22 11.68 -10.91
C TYR A 261 -27.50 12.45 -11.28
N PHE A 262 -27.36 13.75 -11.58
CA PHE A 262 -28.46 14.68 -11.76
C PHE A 262 -29.15 14.57 -13.13
N GLY A 263 -28.54 13.85 -14.08
CA GLY A 263 -29.05 13.59 -15.42
C GLY A 263 -28.02 13.80 -16.54
N TYR A 264 -28.39 13.46 -17.76
CA TYR A 264 -27.56 13.50 -18.97
C TYR A 264 -28.02 14.59 -19.97
N GLN A 265 -27.08 15.15 -20.72
CA GLN A 265 -27.27 16.17 -21.76
C GLN A 265 -26.43 15.77 -22.99
N PRO A 266 -26.99 15.02 -23.95
CA PRO A 266 -26.26 14.60 -25.14
C PRO A 266 -25.71 15.81 -25.91
N GLN A 267 -24.44 15.74 -26.29
CA GLN A 267 -23.76 16.79 -27.08
C GLN A 267 -23.93 16.56 -28.60
N ASP A 268 -25.01 15.91 -29.01
CA ASP A 268 -25.32 15.56 -30.41
C ASP A 268 -26.22 16.61 -31.10
N GLY A 269 -26.55 17.69 -30.41
CA GLY A 269 -27.42 18.76 -30.91
C GLY A 269 -28.92 18.45 -30.81
N SER A 270 -29.32 17.34 -30.20
CA SER A 270 -30.73 17.01 -29.91
C SER A 270 -31.42 18.09 -29.06
N GLY A 271 -30.68 18.71 -28.13
CA GLY A 271 -31.26 19.58 -27.10
C GLY A 271 -31.98 18.78 -26.00
N ASP A 272 -31.71 17.47 -25.91
CA ASP A 272 -32.32 16.62 -24.89
C ASP A 272 -31.72 16.89 -23.49
N ARG A 273 -32.58 16.78 -22.48
CA ARG A 273 -32.20 16.69 -21.06
C ARG A 273 -32.87 15.46 -20.50
N LEU A 274 -32.06 14.45 -20.19
CA LEU A 274 -32.50 13.10 -19.86
C LEU A 274 -32.16 12.73 -18.41
N PHE A 275 -33.13 12.36 -17.58
CA PHE A 275 -32.91 11.84 -16.24
C PHE A 275 -32.66 10.32 -16.28
N HIS A 276 -31.63 9.94 -17.04
CA HIS A 276 -31.29 8.55 -17.36
C HIS A 276 -31.19 7.59 -16.17
N LEU A 277 -30.79 8.06 -14.98
CA LEU A 277 -30.66 7.23 -13.77
C LEU A 277 -31.95 7.14 -12.94
N ASP A 278 -33.00 7.90 -13.25
CA ASP A 278 -34.22 7.92 -12.42
C ASP A 278 -34.89 6.54 -12.31
N ALA A 279 -34.80 5.69 -13.34
CA ALA A 279 -35.31 4.33 -13.28
C ALA A 279 -34.58 3.47 -12.22
N LEU A 280 -33.26 3.67 -12.07
CA LEU A 280 -32.48 3.01 -11.03
C LEU A 280 -32.75 3.64 -9.66
N TRP A 281 -32.78 4.98 -9.58
CA TRP A 281 -33.07 5.69 -8.34
C TRP A 281 -34.46 5.40 -7.80
N ALA A 282 -35.46 5.18 -8.65
CA ALA A 282 -36.81 4.80 -8.23
C ALA A 282 -36.93 3.31 -7.85
N ASP A 283 -36.00 2.44 -8.29
CA ASP A 283 -36.12 0.99 -8.09
C ASP A 283 -36.17 0.59 -6.61
N ASP A 284 -37.10 -0.27 -6.21
CA ASP A 284 -37.30 -0.69 -4.81
C ASP A 284 -36.07 -1.36 -4.19
N ASN A 285 -35.15 -1.90 -5.01
CA ASN A 285 -33.92 -2.51 -4.52
C ASN A 285 -32.84 -1.49 -4.16
N ILE A 286 -32.97 -0.24 -4.61
CA ILE A 286 -32.04 0.86 -4.31
C ILE A 286 -32.55 1.65 -3.10
N ASP A 287 -31.76 1.76 -2.04
CA ASP A 287 -32.18 2.36 -0.78
C ASP A 287 -31.87 3.86 -0.66
N PHE A 288 -30.84 4.33 -1.35
CA PHE A 288 -30.34 5.70 -1.27
C PHE A 288 -29.72 6.14 -2.59
N ILE A 289 -29.52 7.45 -2.78
CA ILE A 289 -28.82 8.02 -3.94
C ILE A 289 -27.35 8.23 -3.55
N GLY A 290 -26.46 7.40 -4.09
CA GLY A 290 -25.02 7.52 -3.85
C GLY A 290 -24.39 8.55 -4.78
N ILE A 291 -23.63 9.49 -4.23
CA ILE A 291 -22.88 10.49 -5.01
C ILE A 291 -21.43 10.54 -4.52
N ASP A 292 -20.49 10.36 -5.45
CA ASP A 292 -19.07 10.67 -5.26
C ASP A 292 -18.87 12.17 -5.52
N ASN A 293 -19.02 12.96 -4.45
CA ASN A 293 -19.18 14.41 -4.50
C ASN A 293 -17.85 15.15 -4.47
N TYR A 294 -17.34 15.47 -5.66
CA TYR A 294 -16.14 16.27 -5.87
C TYR A 294 -16.41 17.62 -6.53
N MET A 295 -17.56 18.23 -6.24
CA MET A 295 -17.96 19.51 -6.82
C MET A 295 -17.03 20.66 -6.36
N PRO A 296 -16.65 21.60 -7.26
CA PRO A 296 -15.76 22.73 -6.90
C PRO A 296 -16.33 23.62 -5.80
N LEU A 297 -15.52 24.05 -4.83
CA LEU A 297 -15.92 25.02 -3.79
C LEU A 297 -15.26 26.40 -3.97
N SER A 298 -14.54 26.62 -5.06
CA SER A 298 -13.90 27.89 -5.37
C SER A 298 -13.59 28.07 -6.85
N ASP A 299 -13.34 29.31 -7.27
CA ASP A 299 -12.75 29.71 -8.56
C ASP A 299 -11.56 30.67 -8.30
N TRP A 300 -10.77 30.35 -7.28
CA TRP A 300 -9.70 31.19 -6.75
C TRP A 300 -8.50 31.27 -7.71
N ARG A 301 -7.83 32.43 -7.77
CA ARG A 301 -6.68 32.71 -8.64
C ARG A 301 -5.62 33.49 -7.88
N ASP A 302 -4.42 33.58 -8.45
CA ASP A 302 -3.37 34.44 -7.89
C ASP A 302 -3.64 35.92 -8.23
N GLY A 303 -3.08 36.81 -7.42
CA GLY A 303 -3.27 38.26 -7.55
C GLY A 303 -4.57 38.76 -6.92
N HIS A 304 -4.92 40.03 -7.21
CA HIS A 304 -6.04 40.74 -6.56
C HIS A 304 -7.15 41.14 -7.53
N ASP A 305 -6.94 40.95 -8.84
CA ASP A 305 -7.88 41.41 -9.88
C ASP A 305 -8.92 40.33 -10.28
N HIS A 306 -8.91 39.17 -9.61
CA HIS A 306 -9.87 38.10 -9.87
C HIS A 306 -11.19 38.36 -9.14
N GLN A 307 -12.31 37.86 -9.70
CA GLN A 307 -13.68 38.11 -9.21
C GLN A 307 -14.01 37.53 -7.82
N ASP A 308 -13.06 36.87 -7.17
CA ASP A 308 -13.22 36.26 -5.85
C ASP A 308 -12.31 36.92 -4.80
N ALA A 309 -11.49 37.89 -5.19
CA ALA A 309 -10.47 38.49 -4.34
C ALA A 309 -11.05 39.13 -3.07
N ASP A 310 -12.27 39.67 -3.16
CA ASP A 310 -13.00 40.31 -2.04
C ASP A 310 -13.29 39.34 -0.88
N ALA A 311 -13.27 38.03 -1.10
CA ALA A 311 -13.36 37.05 -0.02
C ALA A 311 -12.11 37.03 0.88
N GLY A 312 -11.03 37.73 0.49
CA GLY A 312 -9.80 37.95 1.23
C GLY A 312 -8.81 36.80 1.16
N SER A 313 -9.30 35.56 1.25
CA SER A 313 -8.49 34.34 1.25
C SER A 313 -9.30 33.14 0.76
N ILE A 314 -8.67 32.22 0.02
CA ILE A 314 -9.27 30.94 -0.35
C ILE A 314 -9.63 30.08 0.88
N TYR A 315 -8.92 30.26 1.99
CA TYR A 315 -9.18 29.55 3.24
C TYR A 315 -10.38 30.10 4.01
N ASN A 316 -11.06 31.15 3.51
CA ASN A 316 -12.24 31.71 4.15
C ASN A 316 -13.40 30.69 4.09
N LEU A 317 -13.89 30.26 5.26
CA LEU A 317 -14.96 29.27 5.35
C LEU A 317 -16.28 29.78 4.78
N ASP A 318 -16.61 31.06 4.92
CA ASP A 318 -17.86 31.61 4.39
C ASP A 318 -17.83 31.64 2.86
N TYR A 319 -16.67 31.95 2.26
CA TYR A 319 -16.45 31.83 0.83
C TYR A 319 -16.66 30.38 0.33
N LEU A 320 -15.98 29.41 0.95
CA LEU A 320 -16.11 28.00 0.56
C LEU A 320 -17.55 27.49 0.73
N LYS A 321 -18.22 27.82 1.84
CA LYS A 321 -19.63 27.46 2.09
C LYS A 321 -20.58 28.07 1.06
N SER A 322 -20.37 29.33 0.69
CA SER A 322 -21.19 30.02 -0.32
C SER A 322 -21.13 29.35 -1.70
N ASN A 323 -20.08 28.57 -1.97
CA ASN A 323 -19.89 27.85 -3.22
C ASN A 323 -20.43 26.40 -3.21
N ILE A 324 -20.98 25.88 -2.10
CA ILE A 324 -21.53 24.52 -2.05
C ILE A 324 -22.83 24.42 -2.87
N MET A 325 -23.78 25.31 -2.59
CA MET A 325 -24.97 25.53 -3.42
C MET A 325 -24.90 26.92 -4.08
N GLY A 326 -23.77 27.19 -4.73
CA GLY A 326 -23.46 28.46 -5.40
C GLY A 326 -22.24 28.35 -6.31
N GLY A 327 -21.90 29.42 -7.01
CA GLY A 327 -20.73 29.50 -7.87
C GLY A 327 -20.81 28.65 -9.14
N GLU A 328 -19.67 28.12 -9.60
CA GLU A 328 -19.59 27.27 -10.79
C GLU A 328 -20.46 26.02 -10.61
N GLY A 329 -21.36 25.74 -11.56
CA GLY A 329 -22.25 24.57 -11.53
C GLY A 329 -23.57 24.79 -10.80
N TYR A 330 -23.79 25.98 -10.23
CA TYR A 330 -25.05 26.38 -9.62
C TYR A 330 -25.54 27.72 -10.18
N ASP A 331 -24.79 28.81 -9.95
CA ASP A 331 -25.13 30.15 -10.42
C ASP A 331 -24.74 30.33 -11.88
N TRP A 332 -23.58 29.81 -12.26
CA TRP A 332 -22.96 30.04 -13.55
C TRP A 332 -22.08 28.88 -14.01
N TYR A 333 -21.70 28.90 -15.29
CA TYR A 333 -20.70 28.02 -15.89
C TYR A 333 -19.80 28.80 -16.87
N TYR A 334 -18.72 28.16 -17.33
CA TYR A 334 -17.89 28.69 -18.41
C TYR A 334 -18.20 27.97 -19.72
N HIS A 335 -18.64 28.72 -20.74
CA HIS A 335 -18.98 28.18 -22.05
C HIS A 335 -17.76 27.92 -22.95
N SER A 336 -16.57 28.43 -22.57
CA SER A 336 -15.31 28.17 -23.28
C SER A 336 -14.08 28.32 -22.36
N PRO A 337 -12.91 27.81 -22.78
CA PRO A 337 -11.64 28.05 -22.07
C PRO A 337 -11.27 29.53 -21.97
N GLU A 338 -11.55 30.33 -23.00
CA GLU A 338 -11.28 31.78 -23.03
C GLU A 338 -12.18 32.51 -22.02
N ALA A 339 -13.45 32.14 -21.95
CA ALA A 339 -14.37 32.65 -20.95
C ALA A 339 -13.88 32.35 -19.53
N ARG A 340 -13.36 31.13 -19.31
CA ARG A 340 -12.75 30.76 -18.03
C ARG A 340 -11.50 31.61 -17.74
N ALA A 341 -10.61 31.79 -18.70
CA ALA A 341 -9.40 32.61 -18.51
C ALA A 341 -9.75 34.05 -18.07
N ALA A 342 -10.79 34.65 -18.65
CA ALA A 342 -11.24 36.00 -18.35
C ALA A 342 -12.30 36.11 -17.22
N GLN A 343 -12.66 35.01 -16.56
CA GLN A 343 -13.77 34.90 -15.61
C GLN A 343 -15.13 35.41 -16.15
N ILE A 344 -15.41 35.21 -17.44
CA ILE A 344 -16.73 35.50 -18.04
C ILE A 344 -17.72 34.40 -17.63
N ARG A 345 -18.38 34.61 -16.49
CA ARG A 345 -19.34 33.70 -15.86
C ARG A 345 -20.69 33.76 -16.59
N THR A 346 -21.13 32.64 -17.18
CA THR A 346 -22.40 32.55 -17.90
C THR A 346 -23.49 32.01 -16.97
N PRO A 347 -24.60 32.75 -16.71
CA PRO A 347 -25.63 32.30 -15.79
C PRO A 347 -26.29 30.97 -16.22
N ILE A 348 -26.61 30.10 -15.25
CA ILE A 348 -27.38 28.88 -15.49
C ILE A 348 -28.87 29.20 -15.37
N THR A 349 -29.62 29.08 -16.47
CA THR A 349 -31.06 29.35 -16.54
C THR A 349 -31.77 28.29 -17.39
N ASP A 350 -33.05 28.03 -17.13
CA ASP A 350 -33.94 27.18 -17.97
C ASP A 350 -34.94 28.04 -18.78
N GLY A 351 -34.61 29.31 -19.02
CA GLY A 351 -35.42 30.23 -19.80
C GLY A 351 -36.88 30.31 -19.34
N GLU A 352 -37.80 29.96 -20.24
CA GLU A 352 -39.26 30.10 -20.06
C GLU A 352 -39.87 29.16 -19.00
N HIS A 353 -39.20 28.06 -18.66
CA HIS A 353 -39.72 27.05 -17.73
C HIS A 353 -39.34 27.31 -16.27
N GLY A 354 -38.29 28.10 -16.02
CA GLY A 354 -37.92 28.48 -14.66
C GLY A 354 -37.44 27.31 -13.77
N GLU A 355 -36.99 26.20 -14.35
CA GLU A 355 -36.44 25.03 -13.65
C GLU A 355 -34.90 24.93 -13.82
N PRO A 356 -34.10 25.97 -13.46
CA PRO A 356 -32.66 25.96 -13.73
C PRO A 356 -31.91 24.84 -13.03
N TRP A 357 -32.48 24.27 -11.96
CA TRP A 357 -31.92 23.14 -11.21
C TRP A 357 -31.65 21.91 -12.09
N ILE A 358 -32.37 21.73 -13.20
CA ILE A 358 -32.11 20.60 -14.11
C ILE A 358 -30.72 20.69 -14.77
N TYR A 359 -30.09 21.87 -14.77
CA TYR A 359 -28.75 22.09 -15.32
C TYR A 359 -27.68 22.30 -14.24
N ARG A 360 -28.06 22.31 -12.96
CA ARG A 360 -27.18 22.60 -11.84
C ARG A 360 -26.78 21.31 -11.12
N TYR A 361 -25.59 20.78 -11.43
CA TYR A 361 -25.10 19.58 -10.75
C TYR A 361 -24.87 19.78 -9.24
N LYS A 362 -24.82 21.02 -8.74
CA LYS A 362 -24.76 21.32 -7.30
C LYS A 362 -26.11 21.44 -6.61
N ASP A 363 -27.20 21.55 -7.35
CA ASP A 363 -28.53 21.83 -6.80
C ASP A 363 -29.23 20.55 -6.32
N ILE A 364 -28.55 19.81 -5.44
CA ILE A 364 -29.03 18.55 -4.86
C ILE A 364 -30.39 18.74 -4.20
N LYS A 365 -30.58 19.88 -3.53
CA LYS A 365 -31.83 20.24 -2.85
C LYS A 365 -33.01 20.31 -3.81
N SER A 366 -32.88 21.07 -4.90
CA SER A 366 -33.97 21.21 -5.85
C SER A 366 -34.19 19.93 -6.65
N TRP A 367 -33.12 19.21 -7.03
CA TRP A 367 -33.22 17.90 -7.67
C TRP A 367 -34.02 16.91 -6.80
N TRP A 368 -33.62 16.74 -5.53
CA TRP A 368 -34.26 15.80 -4.61
C TRP A 368 -35.73 16.13 -4.29
N SER A 369 -36.08 17.42 -4.27
CA SER A 369 -37.42 17.89 -3.89
C SER A 369 -38.38 18.12 -5.07
N SER A 370 -37.92 17.96 -6.32
CA SER A 370 -38.72 18.26 -7.51
C SER A 370 -39.18 17.00 -8.24
N SER A 371 -40.33 17.09 -8.91
CA SER A 371 -40.74 16.10 -9.91
C SER A 371 -39.89 16.25 -11.17
N HIS A 372 -39.28 15.16 -11.64
CA HIS A 372 -38.41 15.18 -12.82
C HIS A 372 -39.23 15.04 -14.11
N HIS A 373 -38.95 15.90 -15.09
CA HIS A 373 -39.60 15.87 -16.39
C HIS A 373 -38.56 16.00 -17.50
N GLU A 374 -38.50 15.01 -18.38
CA GLU A 374 -37.57 15.02 -19.50
C GLU A 374 -37.76 16.24 -20.41
N ARG A 375 -36.66 16.69 -21.02
CA ARG A 375 -36.72 17.57 -22.19
C ARG A 375 -36.33 16.75 -23.41
N ILE A 376 -37.25 16.60 -24.35
CA ILE A 376 -36.99 15.95 -25.64
C ILE A 376 -37.06 17.02 -26.72
N GLY A 377 -35.97 17.23 -27.46
CA GLY A 377 -35.84 18.34 -28.39
C GLY A 377 -35.96 19.70 -27.71
N GLY A 378 -35.54 19.81 -26.43
CA GLY A 378 -35.75 20.98 -25.59
C GLY A 378 -37.18 21.16 -25.04
N VAL A 379 -38.11 20.26 -25.36
CA VAL A 379 -39.52 20.36 -24.92
C VAL A 379 -39.77 19.58 -23.64
N ARG A 380 -40.23 20.26 -22.60
CA ARG A 380 -40.65 19.67 -21.31
C ARG A 380 -41.81 18.69 -21.51
N GLN A 381 -41.59 17.44 -21.13
CA GLN A 381 -42.62 16.41 -21.15
C GLN A 381 -43.67 16.64 -20.04
N SER A 382 -44.92 16.27 -20.33
CA SER A 382 -46.03 16.45 -19.38
C SER A 382 -46.03 15.39 -18.27
N THR A 383 -45.64 14.16 -18.61
CA THR A 383 -45.47 13.05 -17.66
C THR A 383 -44.11 13.17 -16.98
N PRO A 384 -44.04 13.07 -15.63
CA PRO A 384 -42.76 12.98 -14.95
C PRO A 384 -42.11 11.60 -15.16
N THR A 385 -40.85 11.46 -14.81
CA THR A 385 -40.16 10.17 -14.75
C THR A 385 -40.68 9.33 -13.57
N ALA A 386 -40.05 8.17 -13.32
CA ALA A 386 -40.37 7.32 -12.18
C ALA A 386 -39.88 7.90 -10.83
N TRP A 387 -39.06 8.96 -10.84
CA TRP A 387 -38.56 9.56 -9.61
C TRP A 387 -39.68 10.22 -8.80
N GLU A 388 -39.72 9.90 -7.51
CA GLU A 388 -40.61 10.53 -6.53
C GLU A 388 -39.79 11.45 -5.60
N ALA A 389 -40.18 12.73 -5.54
CA ALA A 389 -39.52 13.71 -4.70
C ALA A 389 -39.53 13.30 -3.22
N GLY A 390 -38.40 13.45 -2.54
CA GLY A 390 -38.28 13.12 -1.12
C GLY A 390 -38.38 11.63 -0.76
N SER A 391 -38.32 10.73 -1.76
CA SER A 391 -38.53 9.29 -1.56
C SER A 391 -37.34 8.58 -0.91
N LYS A 392 -36.11 8.98 -1.22
CA LYS A 392 -34.88 8.32 -0.74
C LYS A 392 -33.81 9.33 -0.32
N PRO A 393 -33.00 9.06 0.72
CA PRO A 393 -31.92 9.94 1.12
C PRO A 393 -30.77 9.93 0.11
N VAL A 394 -29.97 10.99 0.12
CA VAL A 394 -28.69 11.13 -0.58
C VAL A 394 -27.57 10.82 0.41
N TRP A 395 -26.66 9.93 0.00
CA TRP A 395 -25.42 9.67 0.73
C TRP A 395 -24.24 10.12 -0.12
N PHE A 396 -23.29 10.82 0.50
CA PHE A 396 -22.02 11.07 -0.18
C PHE A 396 -21.12 9.85 -0.01
N THR A 397 -21.12 8.99 -1.03
CA THR A 397 -20.35 7.74 -1.06
C THR A 397 -18.85 8.00 -1.14
N GLU A 398 -18.46 9.17 -1.66
CA GLU A 398 -17.14 9.77 -1.52
C GLU A 398 -17.26 11.31 -1.41
N ILE A 399 -16.43 11.93 -0.57
CA ILE A 399 -16.09 13.36 -0.59
C ILE A 399 -14.60 13.51 -0.38
N GLY A 400 -14.00 14.57 -0.92
CA GLY A 400 -12.61 14.85 -0.59
C GLY A 400 -12.02 15.98 -1.40
N CYS A 401 -10.90 16.50 -0.90
CA CYS A 401 -10.06 17.46 -1.58
C CYS A 401 -8.61 17.05 -1.35
N ALA A 402 -7.80 17.08 -2.41
CA ALA A 402 -6.37 16.87 -2.30
C ALA A 402 -5.72 17.97 -1.44
N ALA A 403 -4.67 17.62 -0.69
CA ALA A 403 -3.87 18.58 0.08
C ALA A 403 -2.89 19.34 -0.84
N ILE A 404 -3.44 20.15 -1.73
CA ILE A 404 -2.71 20.86 -2.77
C ILE A 404 -3.29 22.26 -2.95
N ASP A 405 -2.45 23.24 -3.29
CA ASP A 405 -2.86 24.61 -3.55
C ASP A 405 -4.08 24.68 -4.45
N LYS A 406 -5.09 25.45 -4.03
CA LYS A 406 -6.36 25.61 -4.76
C LYS A 406 -7.05 24.27 -5.09
N GLY A 407 -6.85 23.23 -4.28
CA GLY A 407 -7.51 21.93 -4.43
C GLY A 407 -9.04 22.05 -4.54
N THR A 408 -9.63 23.01 -3.83
CA THR A 408 -11.06 23.32 -3.86
C THR A 408 -11.58 23.81 -5.22
N ASN A 409 -10.71 24.27 -6.13
CA ASN A 409 -11.11 24.62 -7.50
C ASN A 409 -11.49 23.40 -8.34
N GLN A 410 -10.89 22.23 -8.07
CA GLN A 410 -11.20 20.95 -8.70
C GLN A 410 -10.92 19.78 -7.73
N PRO A 411 -11.81 19.53 -6.75
CA PRO A 411 -11.57 18.54 -5.70
C PRO A 411 -11.38 17.11 -6.21
N ASN A 412 -11.87 16.80 -7.42
CA ASN A 412 -11.74 15.49 -8.06
C ASN A 412 -10.33 15.20 -8.58
N LYS A 413 -9.44 16.19 -8.66
CA LYS A 413 -8.09 16.02 -9.20
C LYS A 413 -7.13 15.47 -8.14
N PHE A 414 -6.42 14.42 -8.53
CA PHE A 414 -5.32 13.83 -7.78
C PHE A 414 -4.07 13.82 -8.67
N ILE A 415 -2.89 13.96 -8.06
CA ILE A 415 -1.62 13.81 -8.77
C ILE A 415 -1.18 12.36 -8.67
N ASP A 416 -1.19 11.68 -9.81
CA ASP A 416 -0.50 10.41 -10.00
C ASP A 416 0.29 10.48 -11.32
N PRO A 417 1.63 10.67 -11.30
CA PRO A 417 2.42 10.83 -12.52
C PRO A 417 2.27 9.69 -13.53
N LYS A 418 1.76 8.52 -13.12
CA LYS A 418 1.54 7.36 -13.98
C LYS A 418 0.24 7.42 -14.78
N SER A 419 -0.76 8.17 -14.32
CA SER A 419 -2.10 8.17 -14.90
C SER A 419 -2.32 9.32 -15.90
N SER A 420 -3.03 9.03 -16.99
CA SER A 420 -3.50 10.02 -17.96
C SER A 420 -4.52 11.03 -17.40
N GLU A 421 -5.12 10.76 -16.24
CA GLU A 421 -6.08 11.67 -15.59
C GLU A 421 -5.39 12.66 -14.62
N SER A 422 -4.08 12.49 -14.41
CA SER A 422 -3.26 13.30 -13.52
C SER A 422 -3.06 14.71 -14.06
N SER A 423 -3.55 15.69 -13.30
CA SER A 423 -3.36 17.10 -13.59
C SER A 423 -3.50 17.93 -12.33
N LEU A 424 -2.86 19.09 -12.28
CA LEU A 424 -3.08 20.05 -11.21
C LEU A 424 -4.55 20.54 -11.23
N PRO A 425 -5.14 20.85 -10.06
CA PRO A 425 -6.37 21.62 -10.01
C PRO A 425 -6.22 22.94 -10.79
N ARG A 426 -7.31 23.45 -11.35
CA ARG A 426 -7.33 24.73 -12.07
C ARG A 426 -6.62 25.83 -11.27
N TYR A 427 -5.65 26.47 -11.91
CA TYR A 427 -4.85 27.59 -11.38
C TYR A 427 -3.94 27.26 -10.19
N SER A 428 -3.87 26.00 -9.78
CA SER A 428 -2.94 25.54 -8.75
C SER A 428 -1.49 25.67 -9.22
N ASN A 429 -0.60 26.07 -8.33
CA ASN A 429 0.84 25.97 -8.55
C ASN A 429 1.42 24.60 -8.12
N GLY A 430 0.59 23.71 -7.58
CA GLY A 430 0.95 22.34 -7.24
C GLY A 430 1.67 22.14 -5.90
N ARG A 431 1.84 23.19 -5.09
CA ARG A 431 2.40 23.05 -3.73
C ARG A 431 1.47 22.26 -2.81
N ARG A 432 2.06 21.60 -1.83
CA ARG A 432 1.36 20.95 -0.73
C ARG A 432 0.60 21.98 0.11
N ASP A 433 -0.65 21.67 0.44
CA ASP A 433 -1.52 22.53 1.24
C ASP A 433 -2.55 21.69 2.01
N GLU A 434 -2.25 21.30 3.24
CA GLU A 434 -3.22 20.60 4.09
C GLU A 434 -4.30 21.51 4.65
N LEU A 435 -4.04 22.82 4.75
CA LEU A 435 -5.03 23.74 5.30
C LEU A 435 -6.25 23.81 4.40
N ILE A 436 -6.07 23.87 3.07
CA ILE A 436 -7.22 23.89 2.15
C ILE A 436 -8.03 22.59 2.20
N GLN A 437 -7.38 21.43 2.35
CA GLN A 437 -8.06 20.15 2.55
C GLN A 437 -8.91 20.18 3.83
N ALA A 438 -8.34 20.64 4.94
CA ALA A 438 -9.06 20.76 6.20
C ALA A 438 -10.24 21.75 6.10
N GLN A 439 -10.06 22.88 5.42
CA GLN A 439 -11.11 23.89 5.22
C GLN A 439 -12.24 23.38 4.31
N TYR A 440 -11.94 22.61 3.27
CA TYR A 440 -12.95 21.95 2.43
C TYR A 440 -13.87 21.05 3.26
N LEU A 441 -13.29 20.16 4.07
CA LEU A 441 -14.07 19.23 4.91
C LEU A 441 -14.90 19.98 5.96
N ARG A 442 -14.33 21.02 6.59
CA ARG A 442 -15.05 21.87 7.54
C ARG A 442 -16.20 22.62 6.88
N ALA A 443 -16.00 23.16 5.66
CA ALA A 443 -17.04 23.87 4.93
C ALA A 443 -18.23 22.96 4.60
N LEU A 444 -17.97 21.76 4.05
CA LEU A 444 -19.02 20.78 3.75
C LEU A 444 -19.78 20.36 5.01
N HIS A 445 -19.06 19.99 6.07
CA HIS A 445 -19.71 19.53 7.30
C HIS A 445 -20.54 20.64 7.96
N GLN A 446 -20.04 21.88 8.02
CA GLN A 446 -20.80 23.00 8.60
C GLN A 446 -22.03 23.36 7.77
N PHE A 447 -21.93 23.35 6.44
CA PHE A 447 -23.02 23.73 5.56
C PHE A 447 -24.18 22.75 5.62
N TRP A 448 -23.90 21.44 5.54
CA TRP A 448 -24.94 20.41 5.56
C TRP A 448 -25.47 20.07 6.95
N ALA A 449 -24.75 20.46 8.02
CA ALA A 449 -25.26 20.41 9.38
C ALA A 449 -26.33 21.48 9.66
N ASP A 450 -26.42 22.55 8.86
CA ASP A 450 -27.49 23.54 8.95
C ASP A 450 -28.79 22.97 8.36
N PRO A 451 -29.87 22.82 9.16
CA PRO A 451 -31.15 22.31 8.67
C PRO A 451 -31.78 23.16 7.56
N GLN A 452 -31.38 24.42 7.39
CA GLN A 452 -31.87 25.27 6.29
C GLN A 452 -31.39 24.76 4.91
N ASN A 453 -30.21 24.14 4.88
CA ASN A 453 -29.60 23.59 3.66
C ASN A 453 -30.00 22.13 3.43
N ASN A 454 -30.31 21.39 4.50
CA ASN A 454 -30.59 19.96 4.47
C ASN A 454 -32.04 19.65 4.95
N PRO A 455 -33.04 19.77 4.06
CA PRO A 455 -34.45 19.61 4.43
C PRO A 455 -34.82 18.17 4.77
N VAL A 456 -35.92 18.02 5.50
CA VAL A 456 -36.61 16.75 5.74
C VAL A 456 -37.93 16.78 4.98
N TRP A 457 -38.25 15.73 4.24
CA TRP A 457 -39.51 15.63 3.50
C TRP A 457 -40.64 15.29 4.47
N GLU A 458 -41.68 16.13 4.54
CA GLU A 458 -42.71 16.02 5.57
C GLU A 458 -43.50 14.70 5.49
N ASP A 459 -43.81 14.23 4.27
CA ASP A 459 -44.67 13.06 4.06
C ASP A 459 -43.98 11.72 4.36
N THR A 460 -42.68 11.62 4.07
CA THR A 460 -41.88 10.38 4.23
C THR A 460 -41.04 10.40 5.51
N GLY A 461 -40.79 11.58 6.08
CA GLY A 461 -39.87 11.79 7.19
C GLY A 461 -38.39 11.62 6.81
N VAL A 462 -38.07 11.47 5.52
CA VAL A 462 -36.70 11.26 5.04
C VAL A 462 -35.94 12.58 5.06
N GLN A 463 -34.80 12.60 5.76
CA GLN A 463 -33.83 13.70 5.64
C GLN A 463 -33.09 13.57 4.32
N MET A 464 -32.95 14.68 3.58
CA MET A 464 -32.35 14.67 2.25
C MET A 464 -30.94 14.09 2.27
N LEU A 465 -30.08 14.53 3.19
CA LEU A 465 -28.69 14.13 3.23
C LEU A 465 -28.32 13.67 4.64
N ASP A 466 -27.74 12.48 4.76
CA ASP A 466 -27.25 11.96 6.04
C ASP A 466 -25.72 12.13 6.14
N MET A 467 -25.26 13.15 6.87
CA MET A 467 -23.83 13.40 7.06
C MET A 467 -23.13 12.32 7.90
N SER A 468 -23.88 11.46 8.63
CA SER A 468 -23.31 10.26 9.27
C SER A 468 -22.98 9.14 8.27
N ARG A 469 -23.33 9.37 6.99
CA ARG A 469 -23.09 8.51 5.82
C ARG A 469 -22.37 9.29 4.70
N ALA A 470 -21.57 10.28 5.08
CA ALA A 470 -20.63 10.96 4.17
C ALA A 470 -19.22 10.38 4.38
N TYR A 471 -18.68 9.75 3.34
CA TYR A 471 -17.41 9.02 3.43
C TYR A 471 -16.26 9.85 2.85
N VAL A 472 -15.25 10.16 3.67
CA VAL A 472 -14.11 10.98 3.23
C VAL A 472 -13.06 10.11 2.56
N TRP A 473 -12.76 10.41 1.31
CA TRP A 473 -11.61 9.88 0.58
C TRP A 473 -10.35 10.68 0.99
N ALA A 474 -9.30 10.09 1.58
CA ALA A 474 -9.15 8.66 1.90
C ALA A 474 -8.42 8.39 3.22
N TRP A 475 -8.63 7.20 3.78
CA TRP A 475 -7.82 6.62 4.86
C TRP A 475 -7.14 5.35 4.36
N ASP A 476 -5.81 5.31 4.34
CA ASP A 476 -5.03 4.16 3.85
C ASP A 476 -5.00 3.03 4.88
N ALA A 477 -5.13 1.79 4.43
CA ALA A 477 -4.98 0.61 5.29
C ALA A 477 -3.52 0.40 5.74
N ARG A 478 -2.55 1.00 5.06
CA ARG A 478 -1.15 0.98 5.47
C ARG A 478 -0.94 2.07 6.55
N PRO A 479 -0.36 1.72 7.71
CA PRO A 479 -0.24 2.63 8.83
C PRO A 479 0.78 3.76 8.59
N TYR A 480 0.40 4.98 8.99
CA TYR A 480 1.29 6.13 9.09
C TYR A 480 2.25 5.99 10.30
N PRO A 481 3.51 6.46 10.24
CA PRO A 481 4.20 7.14 9.13
C PRO A 481 4.89 6.17 8.17
N TYR A 482 4.68 4.86 8.29
CA TYR A 482 5.36 3.88 7.43
C TYR A 482 4.91 4.04 5.98
N PHE A 483 3.61 4.08 5.72
CA PHE A 483 3.11 4.74 4.52
C PHE A 483 3.05 6.25 4.82
N PRO A 484 3.61 7.12 3.96
CA PRO A 484 4.17 6.87 2.62
C PRO A 484 5.67 6.51 2.55
N ASN A 485 6.37 6.48 3.69
CA ASN A 485 7.83 6.55 3.73
C ASN A 485 8.59 5.24 3.36
N ARG A 486 7.98 4.04 3.41
CA ARG A 486 8.65 2.78 3.01
C ARG A 486 8.62 2.56 1.49
N GLN A 487 9.29 3.44 0.75
CA GLN A 487 9.32 3.42 -0.73
C GLN A 487 10.02 2.19 -1.33
N SER A 488 10.77 1.41 -0.55
CA SER A 488 11.30 0.11 -1.00
C SER A 488 10.22 -0.96 -1.11
N LEU A 489 9.15 -0.84 -0.32
CA LEU A 489 8.02 -1.78 -0.32
C LEU A 489 6.89 -1.29 -1.24
N TRP A 490 6.54 -0.01 -1.19
CA TRP A 490 5.44 0.57 -1.97
C TRP A 490 5.95 1.60 -2.98
N SER A 491 5.27 1.74 -4.14
CA SER A 491 5.71 2.62 -5.24
C SER A 491 4.95 3.95 -5.33
N ASP A 492 3.90 4.12 -4.54
CA ASP A 492 2.92 5.21 -4.61
C ASP A 492 3.07 6.26 -3.50
N GLY A 493 4.06 6.12 -2.62
CA GLY A 493 4.27 7.04 -1.49
C GLY A 493 4.42 8.52 -1.88
N LYS A 494 4.95 8.83 -3.07
CA LYS A 494 5.11 10.20 -3.57
C LYS A 494 3.78 10.94 -3.81
N ASN A 495 2.69 10.18 -3.98
CA ASN A 495 1.36 10.75 -4.20
C ASN A 495 0.74 11.27 -2.89
N TYR A 496 1.18 10.76 -1.72
CA TYR A 496 0.61 11.10 -0.42
C TYR A 496 0.60 12.61 -0.16
N ALA A 497 1.75 13.29 -0.31
CA ALA A 497 1.94 14.69 0.11
C ALA A 497 0.87 15.63 -0.48
N ARG A 498 0.45 15.38 -1.72
CA ARG A 498 -0.50 16.20 -2.48
C ARG A 498 -1.79 15.46 -2.86
N GLY A 499 -2.05 14.34 -2.19
CA GLY A 499 -3.26 13.55 -2.40
C GLY A 499 -4.31 13.76 -1.31
N HIS A 500 -5.37 12.96 -1.40
CA HIS A 500 -6.56 13.04 -0.55
C HIS A 500 -6.40 12.36 0.82
N TRP A 501 -5.37 11.56 1.03
CA TRP A 501 -5.13 10.84 2.28
C TRP A 501 -5.20 11.72 3.53
N LEU A 502 -5.82 11.18 4.59
CA LEU A 502 -5.98 11.84 5.89
C LEU A 502 -5.00 11.32 6.95
N ASN A 503 -4.44 10.12 6.78
CA ASN A 503 -3.55 9.51 7.77
C ASN A 503 -2.42 10.48 8.16
N GLY A 504 -2.22 10.73 9.46
CA GLY A 504 -1.19 11.65 9.94
C GLY A 504 -1.50 13.14 9.75
N ARG A 505 -2.68 13.50 9.22
CA ARG A 505 -3.13 14.89 9.05
C ARG A 505 -4.26 15.26 10.01
N THR A 506 -5.09 14.30 10.39
CA THR A 506 -6.29 14.52 11.20
C THR A 506 -6.00 15.00 12.62
N ALA A 507 -4.83 14.69 13.17
CA ALA A 507 -4.40 15.17 14.49
C ALA A 507 -3.99 16.65 14.53
N ALA A 508 -3.77 17.30 13.39
CA ALA A 508 -3.36 18.70 13.34
C ALA A 508 -4.50 19.66 13.67
N ARG A 509 -4.15 20.89 14.07
CA ARG A 509 -5.11 21.94 14.42
C ARG A 509 -4.96 23.17 13.54
N SER A 510 -6.05 23.92 13.37
CA SER A 510 -5.94 25.25 12.76
C SER A 510 -5.21 26.20 13.71
N LEU A 511 -4.37 27.06 13.14
CA LEU A 511 -3.66 28.11 13.88
C LEU A 511 -4.62 28.97 14.70
N ALA A 512 -5.76 29.35 14.08
CA ALA A 512 -6.83 30.08 14.74
C ALA A 512 -7.30 29.39 16.03
N SER A 513 -7.49 28.06 16.00
CA SER A 513 -7.94 27.31 17.19
C SER A 513 -6.90 27.25 18.30
N VAL A 514 -5.61 27.20 17.95
CA VAL A 514 -4.51 27.16 18.93
C VAL A 514 -4.34 28.53 19.59
N VAL A 515 -4.39 29.61 18.80
CA VAL A 515 -4.30 30.98 19.30
C VAL A 515 -5.51 31.34 20.18
N ALA A 516 -6.72 30.95 19.76
CA ALA A 516 -7.94 31.11 20.54
C ALA A 516 -7.82 30.46 21.93
N GLU A 517 -7.34 29.20 21.97
CA GLU A 517 -7.15 28.49 23.23
C GLU A 517 -6.12 29.16 24.14
N ILE A 518 -5.02 29.69 23.60
CA ILE A 518 -4.05 30.45 24.40
C ILE A 518 -4.69 31.72 24.98
N CYS A 519 -5.49 32.43 24.20
CA CYS A 519 -6.23 33.62 24.67
C CYS A 519 -7.18 33.24 25.81
N GLU A 520 -8.01 32.22 25.60
CA GLU A 520 -8.99 31.75 26.59
C GLU A 520 -8.34 31.29 27.89
N ARG A 521 -7.27 30.48 27.81
CA ARG A 521 -6.50 30.04 28.98
C ARG A 521 -5.89 31.20 29.75
N SER A 522 -5.59 32.30 29.07
CA SER A 522 -5.06 33.53 29.68
C SER A 522 -6.14 34.50 30.21
N GLY A 523 -7.43 34.18 30.00
CA GLY A 523 -8.57 35.01 30.39
C GLY A 523 -8.92 36.12 29.41
N VAL A 524 -8.33 36.13 28.20
CA VAL A 524 -8.68 37.07 27.13
C VAL A 524 -9.86 36.50 26.34
N THR A 525 -11.01 37.17 26.39
CA THR A 525 -12.24 36.73 25.70
C THR A 525 -12.65 37.64 24.54
N TYR A 526 -12.06 38.84 24.43
CA TYR A 526 -12.30 39.78 23.34
C TYR A 526 -11.18 39.65 22.31
N TYR A 527 -11.26 38.60 21.50
CA TYR A 527 -10.31 38.33 20.44
C TYR A 527 -11.01 37.90 19.15
N ASP A 528 -10.36 38.12 18.02
CA ASP A 528 -10.78 37.68 16.69
C ASP A 528 -9.62 36.96 16.00
N VAL A 529 -9.87 35.72 15.61
CA VAL A 529 -8.92 34.85 14.89
C VAL A 529 -9.44 34.45 13.51
N SER A 530 -10.50 35.10 13.01
CA SER A 530 -11.14 34.79 11.73
C SER A 530 -10.21 35.00 10.53
N GLN A 531 -9.18 35.83 10.68
CA GLN A 531 -8.17 36.14 9.68
C GLN A 531 -6.84 35.37 9.90
N LEU A 532 -6.84 34.35 10.77
CA LEU A 532 -5.71 33.45 10.97
C LEU A 532 -5.88 32.14 10.19
N PHE A 533 -4.94 31.94 9.28
CA PHE A 533 -4.80 30.77 8.43
C PHE A 533 -3.43 30.13 8.71
N GLY A 534 -3.45 28.86 9.09
CA GLY A 534 -2.25 28.08 9.33
C GLY A 534 -2.59 26.67 9.80
N TYR A 535 -1.73 25.73 9.45
CA TYR A 535 -1.86 24.33 9.80
C TYR A 535 -0.80 23.96 10.84
N VAL A 536 -1.23 23.63 12.07
CA VAL A 536 -0.35 23.34 13.21
C VAL A 536 -0.32 21.83 13.45
N ARG A 537 0.76 21.17 13.02
CA ARG A 537 0.95 19.71 13.15
C ARG A 537 1.14 19.26 14.59
N GLY A 538 1.93 20.01 15.34
CA GLY A 538 2.26 19.74 16.72
C GLY A 538 2.90 20.97 17.34
N TYR A 539 2.50 21.32 18.56
CA TYR A 539 3.05 22.45 19.29
C TYR A 539 3.11 22.12 20.77
N SER A 540 4.28 22.27 21.38
CA SER A 540 4.49 22.00 22.81
C SER A 540 4.76 23.30 23.55
N VAL A 541 4.03 23.53 24.64
CA VAL A 541 4.22 24.66 25.56
C VAL A 541 4.71 24.12 26.89
N GLY A 542 5.75 24.73 27.48
CA GLY A 542 6.22 24.37 28.81
C GLY A 542 5.31 24.88 29.92
N ASP A 543 5.31 24.20 31.08
CA ASP A 543 4.38 24.46 32.20
C ASP A 543 4.49 25.86 32.86
N ILE A 544 5.51 26.66 32.53
CA ILE A 544 5.83 27.95 33.20
C ILE A 544 5.71 29.16 32.25
N ASP A 545 5.30 28.98 31.00
CA ASP A 545 5.27 30.08 30.02
C ASP A 545 3.98 30.91 30.07
N GLY A 546 4.13 32.24 30.02
CA GLY A 546 2.99 33.16 29.88
C GLY A 546 2.42 33.14 28.45
N ALA A 547 1.17 33.58 28.28
CA ALA A 547 0.46 33.55 26.99
C ALA A 547 1.23 34.20 25.83
N ARG A 548 1.92 35.32 26.08
CA ARG A 548 2.80 35.97 25.08
C ARG A 548 3.95 35.06 24.65
N ALA A 549 4.60 34.38 25.59
CA ALA A 549 5.69 33.45 25.29
C ALA A 549 5.19 32.23 24.51
N ALA A 550 3.97 31.76 24.77
CA ALA A 550 3.33 30.71 23.98
C ALA A 550 2.93 31.18 22.57
N LEU A 551 2.52 32.44 22.39
CA LEU A 551 2.19 32.96 21.06
C LEU A 551 3.42 33.23 20.19
N GLN A 552 4.55 33.63 20.79
CA GLN A 552 5.72 34.10 20.06
C GLN A 552 6.26 33.08 19.03
N PRO A 553 6.44 31.78 19.34
CA PRO A 553 6.86 30.79 18.35
C PRO A 553 5.90 30.67 17.16
N LEU A 554 4.59 30.73 17.42
CA LEU A 554 3.56 30.68 16.38
C LEU A 554 3.60 31.94 15.50
N MET A 555 3.72 33.12 16.11
CA MET A 555 3.84 34.39 15.40
C MET A 555 5.06 34.40 14.48
N LEU A 556 6.19 33.86 14.97
CA LEU A 556 7.42 33.74 14.20
C LEU A 556 7.28 32.72 13.07
N ALA A 557 6.66 31.56 13.29
CA ALA A 557 6.51 30.52 12.27
C ALA A 557 5.55 30.92 11.14
N TYR A 558 4.34 31.38 11.50
CA TYR A 558 3.25 31.63 10.55
C TYR A 558 3.15 33.09 10.10
N GLY A 559 3.99 33.99 10.65
CA GLY A 559 4.07 35.39 10.24
C GLY A 559 2.74 36.11 10.43
N PHE A 560 2.20 36.15 11.65
CA PHE A 560 0.97 36.88 11.96
C PHE A 560 1.18 37.94 13.02
N ASP A 561 0.31 38.95 12.99
CA ASP A 561 0.29 40.03 13.97
C ASP A 561 -0.89 39.88 14.93
N ALA A 562 -0.70 40.38 16.14
CA ALA A 562 -1.74 40.53 17.16
C ALA A 562 -1.93 42.03 17.38
N VAL A 563 -3.01 42.58 16.85
CA VAL A 563 -3.26 44.03 16.86
C VAL A 563 -4.52 44.34 17.65
N GLU A 564 -4.50 45.42 18.41
CA GLU A 564 -5.69 45.90 19.09
C GLU A 564 -6.48 46.82 18.15
N ARG A 565 -7.79 46.59 18.09
CA ARG A 565 -8.76 47.41 17.37
C ARG A 565 -10.03 47.50 18.20
N GLU A 566 -10.40 48.70 18.63
CA GLU A 566 -11.65 49.00 19.33
C GLU A 566 -11.93 48.11 20.57
N GLY A 567 -10.90 47.74 21.31
CA GLY A 567 -10.92 46.90 22.50
C GLY A 567 -10.84 45.40 22.21
N MET A 568 -10.68 44.98 20.96
CA MET A 568 -10.56 43.59 20.53
C MET A 568 -9.14 43.29 20.03
N LEU A 569 -8.57 42.16 20.43
CA LEU A 569 -7.32 41.65 19.85
C LEU A 569 -7.63 40.91 18.56
N VAL A 570 -7.32 41.52 17.42
CA VAL A 570 -7.43 40.93 16.10
C VAL A 570 -6.11 40.27 15.75
N PHE A 571 -6.18 38.98 15.44
CA PHE A 571 -5.05 38.22 14.93
C PHE A 571 -5.23 38.01 13.43
N LYS A 572 -4.23 38.41 12.64
CA LYS A 572 -4.26 38.30 11.18
C LYS A 572 -2.89 37.91 10.63
N ASN A 573 -2.85 37.01 9.65
CA ASN A 573 -1.60 36.74 8.92
C ASN A 573 -1.11 38.02 8.25
N ARG A 574 0.21 38.18 8.18
CA ARG A 574 0.83 39.22 7.36
C ARG A 574 0.71 38.80 5.90
N ASP A 575 0.28 39.73 5.06
CA ASP A 575 0.15 39.54 3.61
C ASP A 575 0.96 40.58 2.82
N GLY A 576 1.37 41.68 3.47
CA GLY A 576 2.04 42.79 2.79
C GLY A 576 1.13 43.53 1.81
N ARG A 577 -0.19 43.35 1.89
CA ARG A 577 -1.16 43.98 0.98
C ARG A 577 -1.40 45.43 1.37
N GLU A 578 -1.36 46.30 0.38
CA GLU A 578 -1.63 47.72 0.57
C GLU A 578 -3.06 47.95 1.10
N THR A 579 -3.15 48.51 2.31
CA THR A 579 -4.39 48.95 2.94
C THR A 579 -4.79 50.35 2.46
N ALA A 580 -3.81 51.24 2.28
CA ALA A 580 -4.02 52.60 1.81
C ALA A 580 -2.76 53.21 1.19
N THR A 581 -2.94 54.20 0.31
CA THR A 581 -1.87 55.09 -0.13
C THR A 581 -1.88 56.37 0.70
N ILE A 582 -0.74 56.73 1.29
CA ILE A 582 -0.59 58.00 2.01
C ILE A 582 0.00 59.03 1.06
N ALA A 583 -0.82 60.00 0.67
CA ALA A 583 -0.38 61.19 -0.05
C ALA A 583 0.39 62.13 0.90
N GLU A 584 1.46 62.76 0.41
CA GLU A 584 2.30 63.67 1.22
C GLU A 584 1.49 64.80 1.86
N GLU A 585 0.45 65.31 1.17
CA GLU A 585 -0.39 66.40 1.68
C GLU A 585 -1.28 65.99 2.87
N LYS A 586 -1.40 64.68 3.13
CA LYS A 586 -2.13 64.14 4.28
C LYS A 586 -1.25 63.96 5.52
N LEU A 587 0.06 64.17 5.42
CA LEU A 587 0.97 64.06 6.56
C LEU A 587 0.78 65.24 7.51
N ALA A 588 0.84 64.98 8.81
CA ALA A 588 0.80 65.99 9.84
C ALA A 588 2.22 66.48 10.17
N MET A 589 2.36 67.78 10.37
CA MET A 589 3.61 68.37 10.83
C MET A 589 3.55 68.56 12.35
N VAL A 590 4.44 67.89 13.08
CA VAL A 590 4.57 67.99 14.54
C VAL A 590 5.89 68.67 14.91
N ALA A 591 5.89 69.44 15.99
CA ALA A 591 7.06 70.25 16.38
C ALA A 591 8.30 69.43 16.76
N GLU A 592 8.12 68.13 17.05
CA GLU A 592 9.16 67.21 17.49
C GLU A 592 9.74 66.34 16.35
N ALA A 593 9.25 66.48 15.11
CA ALA A 593 9.74 65.73 13.95
C ALA A 593 10.66 66.57 13.06
N ASP A 594 11.72 65.94 12.54
CA ASP A 594 12.72 66.56 11.65
C ASP A 594 12.30 66.42 10.17
N GLY A 595 11.08 66.85 9.84
CA GLY A 595 10.48 66.73 8.49
C GLY A 595 9.09 66.08 8.49
N LEU A 596 8.51 65.89 7.29
CA LEU A 596 7.23 65.18 7.12
C LEU A 596 7.39 63.65 7.18
N ILE A 597 8.51 63.14 6.66
CA ILE A 597 8.90 61.73 6.70
C ILE A 597 10.38 61.66 7.06
N GLU A 598 10.72 60.87 8.05
CA GLU A 598 12.09 60.49 8.40
C GLU A 598 12.31 59.03 8.01
N THR A 599 13.23 58.76 7.09
CA THR A 599 13.61 57.38 6.72
C THR A 599 14.89 56.96 7.42
N THR A 600 14.94 55.72 7.87
CA THR A 600 16.10 55.12 8.53
C THR A 600 16.48 53.82 7.82
N ARG A 601 17.78 53.50 7.77
CA ARG A 601 18.27 52.25 7.18
C ARG A 601 19.27 51.57 8.10
N ALA A 602 18.92 50.37 8.56
CA ALA A 602 19.77 49.60 9.47
C ALA A 602 21.11 49.18 8.82
N PRO A 603 22.23 49.19 9.59
CA PRO A 603 23.55 48.80 9.09
C PRO A 603 23.59 47.38 8.53
N VAL A 604 24.37 47.16 7.46
CA VAL A 604 24.54 45.82 6.87
C VAL A 604 25.15 44.82 7.88
N ALA A 605 26.03 45.29 8.77
CA ALA A 605 26.72 44.45 9.75
C ALA A 605 25.81 43.84 10.82
N GLU A 606 24.59 44.35 10.98
CA GLU A 606 23.60 43.85 11.95
C GLU A 606 22.63 42.83 11.33
N VAL A 607 22.68 42.65 10.00
CA VAL A 607 21.83 41.72 9.25
C VAL A 607 22.55 40.39 9.15
N SER A 608 21.92 39.33 9.67
CA SER A 608 22.49 37.98 9.57
C SER A 608 22.33 37.45 8.15
N GLY A 609 23.43 37.23 7.43
CA GLY A 609 23.43 36.56 6.11
C GLY A 609 23.00 35.10 6.14
N ARG A 610 22.91 34.50 7.33
CA ARG A 610 22.52 33.12 7.57
C ARG A 610 21.52 33.03 8.72
N ILE A 611 20.40 32.36 8.48
CA ILE A 611 19.37 32.08 9.47
C ILE A 611 19.23 30.57 9.60
N ARG A 612 19.23 30.08 10.84
CA ARG A 612 19.04 28.67 11.18
C ARG A 612 17.85 28.49 12.11
N LEU A 613 17.04 27.48 11.80
CA LEU A 613 15.90 27.08 12.60
C LEU A 613 16.06 25.61 13.03
N ASN A 614 15.98 25.37 14.34
CA ASN A 614 15.81 24.03 14.91
C ASN A 614 14.32 23.77 15.18
N TYR A 615 13.84 22.60 14.77
CA TYR A 615 12.44 22.17 14.91
C TYR A 615 12.36 20.64 15.06
N VAL A 616 11.17 20.12 15.39
CA VAL A 616 10.91 18.67 15.46
C VAL A 616 10.34 18.19 14.12
N ASP A 617 10.94 17.18 13.50
CA ASP A 617 10.45 16.65 12.23
C ASP A 617 9.12 15.90 12.40
N ALA A 618 8.08 16.36 11.72
CA ALA A 618 6.75 15.76 11.79
C ALA A 618 6.59 14.50 10.92
N SER A 619 7.58 14.16 10.08
CA SER A 619 7.40 13.19 8.99
C SER A 619 7.91 11.78 9.30
N GLY A 620 8.60 11.59 10.42
CA GLY A 620 9.24 10.34 10.84
C GLY A 620 9.18 10.14 12.36
N ASP A 621 10.31 9.76 12.98
CA ASP A 621 10.40 9.41 14.41
C ASP A 621 10.47 10.65 15.36
N PHE A 622 9.96 11.82 14.94
CA PHE A 622 9.98 13.08 15.72
C PHE A 622 11.38 13.52 16.18
N GLU A 623 12.39 13.35 15.32
CA GLU A 623 13.77 13.78 15.60
C GLU A 623 13.93 15.30 15.47
N VAL A 624 14.83 15.90 16.25
CA VAL A 624 15.18 17.32 16.11
C VAL A 624 16.00 17.51 14.85
N ARG A 625 15.55 18.38 13.95
CA ARG A 625 16.24 18.77 12.72
C ARG A 625 16.60 20.25 12.72
N ALA A 626 17.59 20.59 11.91
CA ALA A 626 18.00 21.97 11.66
C ALA A 626 17.93 22.28 10.16
N THR A 627 17.33 23.41 9.80
CA THR A 627 17.33 23.93 8.43
C THR A 627 17.89 25.35 8.42
N GLU A 628 18.46 25.76 7.28
CA GLU A 628 19.07 27.08 7.15
C GLU A 628 18.89 27.67 5.76
N ALA A 629 18.80 28.99 5.72
CA ALA A 629 18.87 29.79 4.50
C ALA A 629 20.10 30.69 4.55
N ILE A 630 20.79 30.81 3.42
CA ILE A 630 22.02 31.60 3.26
C ILE A 630 21.84 32.51 2.04
N PHE A 631 22.17 33.78 2.19
CA PHE A 631 22.18 34.71 1.06
C PHE A 631 23.41 34.48 0.16
N PRO A 632 23.26 34.31 -1.17
CA PRO A 632 24.36 33.89 -2.05
C PRO A 632 25.61 34.79 -2.07
N ASP A 633 25.43 36.11 -1.91
CA ASP A 633 26.52 37.09 -2.05
C ASP A 633 27.31 37.37 -0.76
N GLU A 634 27.01 36.66 0.33
CA GLU A 634 27.64 36.92 1.64
C GLU A 634 28.61 35.83 2.09
N SER A 635 29.79 36.28 2.51
CA SER A 635 30.84 35.49 3.17
C SER A 635 30.82 35.66 4.69
N THR A 636 29.67 36.05 5.25
CA THR A 636 29.50 36.47 6.65
C THR A 636 29.47 35.26 7.60
N TYR A 637 30.12 35.40 8.77
CA TYR A 637 30.20 34.36 9.82
C TYR A 637 29.08 34.41 10.88
N SER A 638 28.24 35.45 10.89
CA SER A 638 27.16 35.57 11.88
C SER A 638 26.00 34.67 11.50
N VAL A 639 25.63 33.76 12.42
CA VAL A 639 24.47 32.88 12.30
C VAL A 639 23.45 33.31 13.34
N SER A 640 22.25 33.69 12.89
CA SER A 640 21.10 33.84 13.77
C SER A 640 20.41 32.48 13.90
N GLN A 641 20.41 31.93 15.11
CA GLN A 641 19.82 30.62 15.39
C GLN A 641 18.58 30.82 16.28
N SER A 642 17.47 30.22 15.87
CA SER A 642 16.24 30.14 16.67
C SER A 642 15.78 28.70 16.80
N GLU A 643 15.05 28.41 17.88
CA GLU A 643 14.45 27.10 18.13
C GLU A 643 12.95 27.29 18.33
N LEU A 644 12.14 26.52 17.61
CA LEU A 644 10.69 26.56 17.73
C LEU A 644 10.20 25.20 18.24
N PRO A 645 9.41 25.14 19.32
CA PRO A 645 8.85 23.89 19.83
C PRO A 645 7.59 23.49 19.02
N ILE A 646 7.71 23.56 17.69
CA ILE A 646 6.68 23.22 16.71
C ILE A 646 7.18 22.04 15.89
N SER A 647 6.29 21.11 15.58
CA SER A 647 6.56 20.04 14.63
C SER A 647 6.33 20.54 13.21
N LEU A 648 7.34 20.41 12.34
CA LEU A 648 7.32 20.92 10.97
C LEU A 648 7.86 19.85 10.01
N THR A 649 7.49 19.95 8.73
CA THR A 649 8.20 19.27 7.65
C THR A 649 9.49 20.02 7.29
N ALA A 650 10.38 19.37 6.53
CA ALA A 650 11.57 20.02 6.00
C ALA A 650 11.23 21.22 5.09
N SER A 651 10.20 21.08 4.25
CA SER A 651 9.73 22.15 3.36
C SER A 651 9.15 23.34 4.15
N GLU A 652 8.37 23.10 5.20
CA GLU A 652 7.85 24.14 6.09
C GLU A 652 8.97 24.88 6.82
N GLY A 653 9.92 24.14 7.40
CA GLY A 653 11.07 24.74 8.08
C GLY A 653 11.90 25.62 7.13
N ARG A 654 12.11 25.16 5.89
CA ARG A 654 12.82 25.91 4.85
C ARG A 654 12.08 27.18 4.46
N ALA A 655 10.78 27.11 4.22
CA ALA A 655 9.95 28.27 3.89
C ALA A 655 10.01 29.35 4.99
N ILE A 656 10.06 28.94 6.27
CA ILE A 656 10.18 29.86 7.41
C ILE A 656 11.53 30.59 7.38
N VAL A 657 12.66 29.88 7.24
CA VAL A 657 13.98 30.53 7.25
C VAL A 657 14.23 31.39 6.01
N GLU A 658 13.69 31.00 4.85
CA GLU A 658 13.74 31.82 3.62
C GLU A 658 12.93 33.10 3.80
N ARG A 659 11.71 33.01 4.37
CA ARG A 659 10.90 34.18 4.71
C ARG A 659 11.62 35.09 5.70
N TRP A 660 12.16 34.56 6.80
CA TRP A 660 12.88 35.37 7.79
C TRP A 660 14.12 36.06 7.19
N LEU A 661 14.82 35.39 6.27
CA LEU A 661 15.99 35.96 5.60
C LEU A 661 15.58 37.14 4.70
N ALA A 662 14.47 37.00 3.97
CA ALA A 662 13.90 38.09 3.18
C ALA A 662 13.37 39.22 4.06
N GLU A 663 12.55 38.91 5.07
CA GLU A 663 11.98 39.88 6.02
C GLU A 663 13.08 40.71 6.71
N SER A 664 14.12 40.06 7.26
CA SER A 664 15.21 40.75 7.97
C SER A 664 16.00 41.72 7.08
N ARG A 665 16.03 41.49 5.76
CA ARG A 665 16.68 42.38 4.79
C ARG A 665 15.79 43.53 4.35
N ILE A 666 14.51 43.25 4.14
CA ILE A 666 13.52 44.26 3.72
C ILE A 666 13.23 45.22 4.88
N ALA A 667 13.05 44.68 6.08
CA ALA A 667 12.77 45.41 7.31
C ALA A 667 13.93 46.28 7.83
N ARG A 668 15.03 46.42 7.07
CA ARG A 668 16.11 47.35 7.37
C ARG A 668 15.70 48.80 7.15
N ASP A 669 14.78 49.03 6.22
CA ASP A 669 14.28 50.35 5.88
C ASP A 669 13.08 50.65 6.81
N GLY A 670 13.22 51.66 7.66
CA GLY A 670 12.17 52.17 8.54
C GLY A 670 11.73 53.56 8.10
N ALA A 671 10.49 53.93 8.41
CA ALA A 671 9.95 55.27 8.20
C ALA A 671 9.25 55.76 9.46
N LYS A 672 9.43 57.04 9.79
CA LYS A 672 8.74 57.71 10.87
C LYS A 672 8.04 58.95 10.33
N PHE A 673 6.75 59.07 10.61
CA PHE A 673 5.93 60.18 10.15
C PHE A 673 4.73 60.37 11.08
N ALA A 674 3.98 61.45 10.88
CA ALA A 674 2.76 61.70 11.65
C ALA A 674 1.54 61.80 10.73
N LEU A 675 0.41 61.25 11.18
CA LEU A 675 -0.90 61.41 10.53
C LEU A 675 -1.86 62.25 11.38
N PRO A 676 -2.73 63.04 10.74
CA PRO A 676 -3.78 63.77 11.45
C PRO A 676 -4.84 62.81 12.01
N ILE A 677 -5.59 63.28 13.01
CA ILE A 677 -6.69 62.55 13.63
C ILE A 677 -7.79 62.17 12.60
N SER A 678 -7.89 62.87 11.47
CA SER A 678 -8.82 62.50 10.39
C SER A 678 -8.51 61.16 9.73
N GLU A 679 -7.29 60.63 9.89
CA GLU A 679 -6.84 59.34 9.34
C GLU A 679 -6.76 58.26 10.44
N LEU A 680 -7.56 58.39 11.50
CA LEU A 680 -7.63 57.44 12.64
C LEU A 680 -7.97 55.99 12.25
N SER A 681 -8.47 55.76 11.03
CA SER A 681 -8.74 54.40 10.53
C SER A 681 -7.48 53.58 10.28
N LEU A 682 -6.31 54.23 10.13
CA LEU A 682 -5.02 53.56 9.98
C LEU A 682 -4.38 53.34 11.36
N GLY A 683 -4.03 52.09 11.67
CA GLY A 683 -3.43 51.69 12.93
C GLY A 683 -2.33 50.64 12.79
N ALA A 684 -1.79 50.18 13.92
CA ALA A 684 -0.71 49.20 13.95
C ALA A 684 -1.10 47.90 13.22
N GLY A 685 -0.23 47.40 12.35
CA GLY A 685 -0.43 46.24 11.49
C GLY A 685 -1.09 46.53 10.15
N ASP A 686 -1.46 47.78 9.84
CA ASP A 686 -1.89 48.16 8.49
C ASP A 686 -0.67 48.43 7.61
N VAL A 687 -0.80 48.22 6.30
CA VAL A 687 0.30 48.42 5.34
C VAL A 687 -0.07 49.58 4.43
N VAL A 688 0.82 50.55 4.34
CA VAL A 688 0.58 51.77 3.56
C VAL A 688 1.62 51.91 2.47
N ARG A 689 1.19 52.39 1.30
CA ARG A 689 2.11 52.89 0.29
C ARG A 689 2.53 54.30 0.66
N LEU A 690 3.83 54.51 0.80
CA LEU A 690 4.44 55.78 1.17
C LEU A 690 5.44 56.19 0.09
N SER A 691 5.27 57.40 -0.44
CA SER A 691 6.24 58.03 -1.33
C SER A 691 7.35 58.65 -0.50
N THR A 692 8.57 58.14 -0.66
CA THR A 692 9.77 58.65 0.02
C THR A 692 10.76 59.21 -1.01
N GLU A 693 11.84 59.86 -0.55
CA GLU A 693 12.91 60.32 -1.46
C GLU A 693 13.55 59.16 -2.25
N ASP A 694 13.55 57.95 -1.69
CA ASP A 694 14.10 56.73 -2.30
C ASP A 694 13.09 56.01 -3.24
N GLY A 695 11.87 56.53 -3.34
CA GLY A 695 10.78 56.00 -4.18
C GLY A 695 9.56 55.55 -3.38
N ASP A 696 8.56 55.04 -4.12
CA ASP A 696 7.34 54.49 -3.55
C ASP A 696 7.57 53.07 -3.04
N ALA A 697 7.28 52.83 -1.76
CA ALA A 697 7.38 51.51 -1.15
C ALA A 697 6.24 51.25 -0.18
N LEU A 698 6.07 49.98 0.20
CA LEU A 698 5.09 49.55 1.19
C LEU A 698 5.74 49.52 2.58
N TYR A 699 5.04 50.10 3.56
CA TYR A 699 5.45 50.14 4.95
C TYR A 699 4.32 49.62 5.84
N ARG A 700 4.61 48.65 6.71
CA ARG A 700 3.70 48.23 7.78
C ARG A 700 3.86 49.15 8.98
N LEU A 701 2.75 49.62 9.54
CA LEU A 701 2.75 50.46 10.73
C LEU A 701 2.99 49.57 11.96
N ASP A 702 4.07 49.77 12.72
CA ASP A 702 4.40 48.91 13.88
C ASP A 702 4.02 49.59 15.20
N ASN A 703 4.47 50.83 15.40
CA ASN A 703 4.18 51.60 16.60
C ASN A 703 3.34 52.82 16.23
N VAL A 704 2.17 52.95 16.85
CA VAL A 704 1.24 54.08 16.63
C VAL A 704 0.94 54.72 17.97
N GLU A 705 1.51 55.90 18.21
CA GLU A 705 1.29 56.69 19.41
C GLU A 705 0.31 57.83 19.12
N GLN A 706 -0.77 57.91 19.90
CA GLN A 706 -1.84 58.89 19.70
C GLN A 706 -1.75 60.01 20.75
N SER A 707 -1.29 61.19 20.33
CA SER A 707 -1.16 62.37 21.21
C SER A 707 -1.38 63.66 20.42
N GLY A 708 -2.64 64.00 20.14
CA GLY A 708 -3.02 65.17 19.32
C GLY A 708 -2.78 65.01 17.80
N ALA A 709 -1.86 64.14 17.40
CA ALA A 709 -1.68 63.53 16.09
C ALA A 709 -1.32 62.04 16.29
N GLN A 710 -1.30 61.24 15.22
CA GLN A 710 -0.83 59.85 15.24
C GLN A 710 0.64 59.80 14.83
N MET A 711 1.55 59.59 15.78
CA MET A 711 2.97 59.36 15.51
C MET A 711 3.17 57.91 15.13
N ILE A 712 3.77 57.66 13.97
CA ILE A 712 3.86 56.34 13.38
C ILE A 712 5.33 55.99 13.16
N GLU A 713 5.74 54.82 13.65
CA GLU A 713 6.97 54.15 13.24
C GLU A 713 6.57 52.93 12.41
N ALA A 714 7.05 52.89 11.17
CA ALA A 714 6.70 51.91 10.18
C ALA A 714 7.94 51.22 9.64
N VAL A 715 7.78 49.97 9.22
CA VAL A 715 8.84 49.13 8.69
C VAL A 715 8.52 48.72 7.26
N ARG A 716 9.51 48.73 6.38
CA ARG A 716 9.31 48.32 4.99
C ARG A 716 8.91 46.85 4.92
N VAL A 717 7.96 46.56 4.04
CA VAL A 717 7.46 45.21 3.76
C VAL A 717 7.29 45.02 2.26
N GLU A 718 7.25 43.77 1.79
CA GLU A 718 6.92 43.44 0.40
C GLU A 718 5.96 42.25 0.40
N GLU A 719 4.97 42.28 -0.50
CA GLU A 719 3.93 41.24 -0.59
C GLU A 719 4.53 39.85 -0.90
N GLY A 720 5.49 39.78 -1.82
CA GLY A 720 6.09 38.53 -2.29
C GLY A 720 6.78 37.71 -1.19
N VAL A 721 7.11 38.31 -0.05
CA VAL A 721 7.76 37.65 1.10
C VAL A 721 6.82 36.69 1.82
N TYR A 722 5.52 37.00 1.80
CA TYR A 722 4.49 36.20 2.47
C TYR A 722 3.88 35.14 1.54
N GLN A 723 4.35 35.07 0.30
CA GLN A 723 4.03 33.98 -0.61
C GLN A 723 4.97 32.80 -0.34
N PRO A 724 4.45 31.60 -0.02
CA PRO A 724 5.28 30.42 0.15
C PRO A 724 6.11 30.13 -1.10
N GLY A 725 7.43 29.95 -0.94
CA GLY A 725 8.34 29.60 -2.04
C GLY A 725 8.20 28.14 -2.51
N ASP A 726 8.80 27.85 -3.66
CA ASP A 726 8.84 26.50 -4.26
C ASP A 726 9.89 25.61 -3.55
N ALA A 727 9.64 25.30 -2.29
CA ALA A 727 10.46 24.33 -1.56
C ALA A 727 10.17 22.91 -2.06
N VAL A 728 11.23 22.16 -2.40
CA VAL A 728 11.11 20.75 -2.75
C VAL A 728 10.82 19.95 -1.47
N GLU A 729 9.78 19.12 -1.50
CA GLU A 729 9.49 18.17 -0.42
C GLU A 729 10.66 17.18 -0.29
N GLU A 730 11.12 16.95 0.94
CA GLU A 730 12.13 15.94 1.23
C GLU A 730 11.47 14.65 1.71
N ASP A 731 11.98 13.51 1.22
CA ASP A 731 11.53 12.20 1.67
C ASP A 731 11.91 11.97 3.14
N ALA A 732 10.97 11.52 3.96
CA ALA A 732 11.27 11.11 5.32
C ALA A 732 11.80 9.68 5.33
N ILE A 733 12.83 9.45 6.13
CA ILE A 733 13.40 8.12 6.32
C ILE A 733 12.83 7.56 7.62
N VAL A 734 12.03 6.51 7.51
CA VAL A 734 11.54 5.75 8.67
C VAL A 734 12.41 4.52 8.84
N ARG A 735 12.69 4.13 10.09
CA ARG A 735 13.48 2.93 10.38
C ARG A 735 12.82 1.69 9.77
N SER A 736 13.63 0.84 9.13
CA SER A 736 13.17 -0.43 8.60
C SER A 736 12.79 -1.37 9.75
N PHE A 737 11.66 -2.05 9.59
CA PHE A 737 11.22 -3.12 10.47
C PHE A 737 11.19 -4.42 9.67
N THR A 738 11.90 -5.43 10.15
CA THR A 738 11.85 -6.79 9.60
C THR A 738 10.76 -7.56 10.34
N PRO A 739 9.67 -7.97 9.65
CA PRO A 739 8.63 -8.75 10.28
C PRO A 739 9.15 -10.13 10.72
N ALA A 740 8.59 -10.64 11.82
CA ALA A 740 8.77 -12.03 12.21
C ALA A 740 7.94 -12.90 11.27
N VAL A 741 8.60 -13.60 10.34
CA VAL A 741 7.96 -14.55 9.42
C VAL A 741 8.26 -15.99 9.82
N PRO A 742 7.38 -16.96 9.48
CA PRO A 742 7.69 -18.38 9.64
C PRO A 742 9.02 -18.75 8.98
N THR A 743 9.83 -19.53 9.70
CA THR A 743 11.09 -20.07 9.16
C THR A 743 10.85 -21.35 8.36
N TYR A 744 11.79 -21.72 7.48
CA TYR A 744 11.80 -23.00 6.76
C TYR A 744 12.92 -23.90 7.28
N PRO A 745 12.66 -24.76 8.29
CA PRO A 745 13.66 -25.66 8.85
C PRO A 745 13.66 -27.04 8.19
N LEU A 746 14.87 -27.53 7.88
CA LEU A 746 15.15 -28.90 7.47
C LEU A 746 16.08 -29.55 8.49
N PHE A 747 15.69 -30.72 8.99
CA PHE A 747 16.59 -31.56 9.78
C PHE A 747 17.34 -32.53 8.86
N LEU A 748 18.64 -32.68 9.09
CA LEU A 748 19.52 -33.55 8.32
C LEU A 748 20.24 -34.52 9.26
N ASP A 749 19.72 -35.73 9.37
CA ASP A 749 20.39 -36.86 10.03
C ASP A 749 21.40 -37.46 9.04
N LEU A 750 22.61 -36.89 9.07
CA LEU A 750 23.66 -37.12 8.08
C LEU A 750 24.69 -38.16 8.55
N PRO A 751 25.40 -38.82 7.61
CA PRO A 751 26.66 -39.49 7.90
C PRO A 751 27.70 -38.50 8.48
N LEU A 752 28.74 -39.02 9.13
CA LEU A 752 29.89 -38.20 9.55
C LEU A 752 30.61 -37.61 8.34
N MET A 753 30.73 -36.29 8.28
CA MET A 753 31.40 -35.58 7.19
C MET A 753 32.84 -35.25 7.53
N ARG A 754 33.09 -34.81 8.77
CA ARG A 754 34.42 -34.41 9.27
C ARG A 754 34.96 -35.39 10.30
N GLY A 755 34.07 -36.09 11.00
CA GLY A 755 34.42 -37.06 12.04
C GLY A 755 34.58 -36.45 13.45
N ASP A 756 34.41 -35.13 13.60
CA ASP A 756 34.34 -34.44 14.89
C ASP A 756 32.91 -34.13 15.34
N GLU A 757 31.92 -34.55 14.54
CA GLU A 757 30.50 -34.42 14.81
C GLU A 757 30.01 -35.42 15.87
N VAL A 758 28.90 -35.10 16.54
CA VAL A 758 28.19 -36.04 17.42
C VAL A 758 27.41 -37.04 16.55
N GLU A 759 27.85 -38.28 16.49
CA GLU A 759 27.42 -39.30 15.51
C GLU A 759 25.91 -39.55 15.43
N HIS A 760 25.16 -39.32 16.51
CA HIS A 760 23.70 -39.54 16.58
C HIS A 760 22.86 -38.27 16.49
N ALA A 761 23.46 -37.08 16.49
CA ALA A 761 22.73 -35.82 16.48
C ALA A 761 22.56 -35.30 15.03
N PRO A 762 21.35 -34.94 14.60
CA PRO A 762 21.15 -34.39 13.27
C PRO A 762 21.62 -32.93 13.23
N HIS A 763 21.92 -32.47 12.02
CA HIS A 763 22.07 -31.06 11.71
C HIS A 763 20.69 -30.42 11.50
N VAL A 764 20.59 -29.12 11.71
CA VAL A 764 19.42 -28.32 11.33
C VAL A 764 19.87 -27.18 10.41
N ALA A 765 19.24 -27.10 9.24
CA ALA A 765 19.37 -25.99 8.32
C ALA A 765 18.09 -25.17 8.36
N VAL A 766 18.20 -23.85 8.47
CA VAL A 766 17.03 -22.97 8.52
C VAL A 766 17.24 -21.77 7.61
N THR A 767 16.25 -21.46 6.79
CA THR A 767 16.18 -20.20 6.03
C THR A 767 14.85 -19.48 6.26
N ALA A 768 14.77 -18.21 5.92
CA ALA A 768 13.55 -17.41 5.91
C ALA A 768 13.72 -16.15 5.06
N THR A 769 12.65 -15.71 4.39
CA THR A 769 12.65 -14.49 3.58
C THR A 769 11.54 -13.55 4.04
N PRO A 770 11.84 -12.39 4.66
CA PRO A 770 13.18 -11.96 5.10
C PRO A 770 13.71 -12.76 6.30
N TRP A 771 15.03 -12.76 6.51
CA TRP A 771 15.64 -13.40 7.69
C TRP A 771 15.22 -12.65 8.98
N PRO A 772 14.58 -13.31 9.96
CA PRO A 772 14.02 -12.66 11.15
C PRO A 772 15.06 -12.33 12.23
N GLY A 773 16.36 -12.48 11.93
CA GLY A 773 17.44 -12.46 12.92
C GLY A 773 17.62 -13.84 13.56
N THR A 774 18.09 -13.88 14.81
CA THR A 774 18.35 -15.15 15.51
C THR A 774 17.10 -16.03 15.57
N VAL A 775 17.23 -17.29 15.14
CA VAL A 775 16.18 -18.32 15.22
C VAL A 775 16.44 -19.23 16.42
N ALA A 776 15.40 -19.49 17.22
CA ALA A 776 15.45 -20.42 18.32
C ALA A 776 14.83 -21.77 17.93
N VAL A 777 15.54 -22.86 18.23
CA VAL A 777 15.03 -24.23 18.17
C VAL A 777 14.71 -24.65 19.58
N TYR A 778 13.43 -24.86 19.86
CA TYR A 778 12.94 -25.47 21.09
C TYR A 778 12.64 -26.95 20.86
N SER A 779 12.82 -27.77 21.90
CA SER A 779 12.51 -29.20 21.84
C SER A 779 11.77 -29.68 23.09
N SER A 780 10.93 -30.71 22.93
CA SER A 780 10.28 -31.42 24.04
C SER A 780 9.96 -32.87 23.68
N SER A 781 9.74 -33.69 24.71
CA SER A 781 9.23 -35.08 24.56
C SER A 781 7.72 -35.14 24.32
N THR A 782 7.00 -34.03 24.52
CA THR A 782 5.56 -33.89 24.29
C THR A 782 5.30 -32.55 23.59
N ASP A 783 4.09 -32.28 23.10
CA ASP A 783 3.73 -30.95 22.58
C ASP A 783 3.50 -29.89 23.68
N GLN A 784 4.21 -30.00 24.80
CA GLN A 784 4.18 -29.09 25.94
C GLN A 784 5.56 -29.04 26.62
N GLY A 785 5.82 -28.01 27.42
CA GLY A 785 7.04 -27.93 28.23
C GLY A 785 8.33 -27.77 27.41
N TYR A 786 8.26 -27.01 26.31
CA TYR A 786 9.38 -26.74 25.41
C TYR A 786 10.57 -26.10 26.12
N GLY A 787 11.75 -26.71 25.97
CA GLY A 787 13.04 -26.17 26.41
C GLY A 787 13.87 -25.70 25.22
N LEU A 788 14.66 -24.63 25.39
CA LEU A 788 15.57 -24.15 24.36
C LEU A 788 16.65 -25.20 24.09
N ASN A 789 16.82 -25.56 22.82
CA ASN A 789 17.82 -26.53 22.36
C ASN A 789 19.00 -25.83 21.68
N ARG A 790 18.72 -24.92 20.74
CA ARG A 790 19.76 -24.23 19.95
C ARG A 790 19.30 -22.83 19.55
N LEU A 791 20.26 -21.91 19.40
CA LEU A 791 20.08 -20.63 18.73
C LEU A 791 20.90 -20.64 17.44
N LEU A 792 20.29 -20.22 16.33
CA LEU A 792 20.88 -20.14 15.01
C LEU A 792 20.92 -18.67 14.59
N GLU A 793 22.12 -18.11 14.42
CA GLU A 793 22.30 -16.69 14.15
C GLU A 793 22.32 -16.36 12.65
N ILE A 794 22.67 -17.35 11.82
CA ILE A 794 22.90 -17.21 10.37
C ILE A 794 21.94 -18.12 9.61
N SER A 795 21.37 -17.60 8.52
CA SER A 795 20.53 -18.36 7.59
C SER A 795 21.37 -19.39 6.80
N SER A 796 20.88 -20.62 6.73
CA SER A 796 21.44 -21.67 5.85
C SER A 796 21.10 -21.41 4.39
N VAL A 797 21.92 -21.91 3.46
CA VAL A 797 21.61 -21.91 2.02
C VAL A 797 20.81 -23.17 1.71
N ILE A 798 19.50 -22.99 1.54
CA ILE A 798 18.54 -24.03 1.21
C ILE A 798 17.97 -23.72 -0.17
N GLY A 799 17.75 -24.74 -1.00
CA GLY A 799 17.18 -24.60 -2.32
C GLY A 799 16.35 -25.80 -2.74
N GLN A 800 15.81 -25.72 -3.95
CA GLN A 800 15.03 -26.79 -4.57
C GLN A 800 15.48 -27.03 -6.02
N THR A 801 15.48 -28.28 -6.45
CA THR A 801 15.90 -28.64 -7.80
C THR A 801 14.83 -28.32 -8.85
N GLU A 802 15.23 -27.72 -9.97
CA GLU A 802 14.38 -27.47 -11.14
C GLU A 802 14.62 -28.48 -12.27
N THR A 803 15.70 -29.25 -12.17
CA THR A 803 16.00 -30.38 -13.06
C THR A 803 16.30 -31.65 -12.25
N PRO A 804 16.07 -32.85 -12.81
CA PRO A 804 16.42 -34.08 -12.11
C PRO A 804 17.94 -34.29 -12.04
N LEU A 805 18.43 -34.85 -10.93
CA LEU A 805 19.81 -35.29 -10.75
C LEU A 805 19.90 -36.82 -10.85
N PHE A 806 20.29 -37.33 -12.01
CA PHE A 806 20.48 -38.77 -12.24
C PHE A 806 21.66 -39.34 -11.45
N ALA A 807 21.59 -40.60 -11.06
CA ALA A 807 22.70 -41.32 -10.42
C ALA A 807 23.98 -41.26 -11.26
N ALA A 808 25.12 -41.09 -10.59
CA ALA A 808 26.43 -41.20 -11.23
C ALA A 808 27.38 -42.03 -10.37
N ARG A 809 28.39 -42.63 -10.99
CA ARG A 809 29.30 -43.53 -10.29
C ARG A 809 30.11 -42.78 -9.22
N PRO A 810 30.06 -43.19 -7.94
CA PRO A 810 30.85 -42.58 -6.87
C PRO A 810 32.36 -42.65 -7.16
N GLY A 811 33.10 -41.65 -6.66
CA GLY A 811 34.55 -41.55 -6.85
C GLY A 811 35.00 -41.15 -8.27
N LEU A 812 34.06 -40.91 -9.20
CA LEU A 812 34.35 -40.36 -10.53
C LEU A 812 33.76 -38.96 -10.67
N LYS A 813 34.37 -38.17 -11.56
CA LYS A 813 33.84 -36.87 -11.97
C LYS A 813 32.55 -37.05 -12.76
N ASP A 814 31.43 -36.63 -12.18
CA ASP A 814 30.16 -36.56 -12.86
C ASP A 814 30.14 -35.35 -13.81
N ARG A 815 30.09 -35.66 -15.12
CA ARG A 815 29.98 -34.69 -16.22
C ARG A 815 28.61 -34.74 -16.89
N GLY A 816 27.59 -35.26 -16.19
CA GLY A 816 26.23 -35.27 -16.66
C GLY A 816 25.65 -33.86 -16.84
N PRO A 817 24.38 -33.76 -17.26
CA PRO A 817 23.67 -32.48 -17.39
C PRO A 817 23.77 -31.62 -16.12
N ALA A 818 23.66 -30.30 -16.26
CA ALA A 818 23.64 -29.39 -15.13
C ALA A 818 22.44 -29.68 -14.22
N LEU A 819 22.69 -29.66 -12.90
CA LEU A 819 21.63 -29.65 -11.92
C LEU A 819 21.25 -28.20 -11.68
N ARG A 820 20.03 -27.82 -12.07
CA ARG A 820 19.51 -26.50 -11.81
C ARG A 820 18.90 -26.46 -10.42
N VAL A 821 19.34 -25.51 -9.60
CA VAL A 821 18.87 -25.31 -8.23
C VAL A 821 18.50 -23.85 -8.05
N LYS A 822 17.28 -23.59 -7.57
CA LYS A 822 16.89 -22.28 -7.05
C LYS A 822 17.12 -22.27 -5.55
N VAL A 823 17.91 -21.32 -5.05
CA VAL A 823 18.20 -21.17 -3.61
C VAL A 823 17.34 -20.06 -3.00
N TYR A 824 17.01 -20.19 -1.71
CA TYR A 824 16.16 -19.27 -0.96
C TYR A 824 16.97 -18.61 0.16
N GLY A 825 18.04 -17.92 -0.23
CA GLY A 825 18.98 -17.24 0.66
C GLY A 825 20.44 -17.70 0.49
N GLY A 826 21.36 -16.74 0.52
CA GLY A 826 22.79 -16.94 0.28
C GLY A 826 23.14 -17.17 -1.19
N THR A 827 24.42 -17.44 -1.49
CA THR A 827 24.94 -17.59 -2.85
C THR A 827 25.75 -18.87 -3.00
N LEU A 828 25.79 -19.42 -4.22
CA LEU A 828 26.65 -20.56 -4.57
C LEU A 828 27.83 -20.07 -5.41
N GLU A 829 29.02 -20.60 -5.12
CA GLU A 829 30.28 -20.18 -5.76
C GLU A 829 31.00 -21.38 -6.38
N SER A 830 31.69 -21.14 -7.49
CA SER A 830 32.57 -22.13 -8.12
C SER A 830 33.88 -22.27 -7.35
N VAL A 831 34.42 -23.48 -7.26
CA VAL A 831 35.70 -23.78 -6.61
C VAL A 831 36.65 -24.50 -7.57
N ALA A 832 37.96 -24.39 -7.32
CA ALA A 832 38.94 -25.17 -8.07
C ALA A 832 38.74 -26.66 -7.80
N TRP A 833 39.13 -27.51 -8.75
CA TRP A 833 38.97 -28.96 -8.62
C TRP A 833 39.75 -29.52 -7.42
N GLU A 834 40.91 -28.94 -7.13
CA GLU A 834 41.73 -29.28 -5.99
C GLU A 834 41.02 -28.97 -4.67
N ASP A 835 40.33 -27.83 -4.57
CA ASP A 835 39.56 -27.45 -3.39
C ASP A 835 38.33 -28.36 -3.21
N LEU A 836 37.68 -28.75 -4.31
CA LEU A 836 36.61 -29.74 -4.28
C LEU A 836 37.10 -31.07 -3.68
N LEU A 837 38.27 -31.56 -4.10
CA LEU A 837 38.87 -32.78 -3.55
C LEU A 837 39.27 -32.63 -2.06
N ASN A 838 39.46 -31.41 -1.59
CA ASN A 838 39.70 -31.10 -0.17
C ASN A 838 38.39 -30.86 0.63
N GLY A 839 37.22 -31.15 0.04
CA GLY A 839 35.93 -31.08 0.73
C GLY A 839 35.12 -29.81 0.49
N ALA A 840 35.56 -28.90 -0.39
CA ALA A 840 34.78 -27.70 -0.71
C ALA A 840 33.45 -28.03 -1.41
N ASN A 841 32.48 -27.11 -1.36
CA ASN A 841 31.17 -27.22 -2.00
C ASN A 841 30.39 -28.51 -1.69
N LEU A 842 30.50 -29.03 -0.47
CA LEU A 842 29.66 -30.12 0.01
C LEU A 842 28.20 -29.66 0.16
N ALA A 843 27.27 -30.45 -0.35
CA ALA A 843 25.84 -30.22 -0.25
C ALA A 843 25.08 -31.54 -0.01
N ALA A 844 23.91 -31.43 0.61
CA ALA A 844 22.96 -32.50 0.76
C ALA A 844 21.82 -32.34 -0.25
N ILE A 845 21.39 -33.45 -0.86
CA ILE A 845 20.18 -33.52 -1.68
C ILE A 845 19.27 -34.65 -1.19
N GLY A 846 17.97 -34.39 -1.10
CA GLY A 846 17.03 -35.35 -0.51
C GLY A 846 15.56 -35.03 -0.81
N ASP A 847 14.67 -35.89 -0.31
CA ASP A 847 13.21 -35.73 -0.44
C ASP A 847 12.59 -34.83 0.65
N GLY A 848 13.41 -34.32 1.58
CA GLY A 848 12.98 -33.49 2.70
C GLY A 848 12.68 -34.26 3.99
N SER A 849 12.71 -35.59 3.97
CA SER A 849 12.72 -36.40 5.19
C SER A 849 14.06 -36.25 5.94
N SER A 850 14.07 -36.51 7.25
CA SER A 850 15.26 -36.24 8.05
C SER A 850 16.45 -37.17 7.74
N ASP A 851 16.22 -38.38 7.25
CA ASP A 851 17.24 -39.45 7.16
C ASP A 851 17.56 -39.93 5.73
N ASN A 852 16.97 -39.32 4.70
CA ASN A 852 17.19 -39.66 3.29
C ASN A 852 17.94 -38.55 2.52
N TRP A 853 19.24 -38.42 2.81
CA TRP A 853 20.11 -37.40 2.21
C TRP A 853 21.31 -38.03 1.49
N GLU A 854 21.45 -37.75 0.19
CA GLU A 854 22.71 -37.96 -0.52
C GLU A 854 23.62 -36.75 -0.30
N LEU A 855 24.89 -37.00 0.05
CA LEU A 855 25.92 -35.97 0.09
C LEU A 855 26.67 -35.94 -1.24
N PHE A 856 26.78 -34.77 -1.84
CA PHE A 856 27.50 -34.56 -3.10
C PHE A 856 28.26 -33.24 -3.09
N GLN A 857 29.21 -33.09 -4.01
CA GLN A 857 29.95 -31.84 -4.20
C GLN A 857 29.85 -31.36 -5.64
N PHE A 858 30.04 -30.07 -5.90
CA PHE A 858 30.03 -29.45 -7.23
C PHE A 858 31.20 -28.47 -7.41
N ALA A 859 31.88 -28.51 -8.57
CA ALA A 859 32.97 -27.57 -8.84
C ALA A 859 32.47 -26.25 -9.42
N ASP A 860 31.55 -26.28 -10.38
CA ASP A 860 31.05 -25.06 -11.02
C ASP A 860 29.63 -24.75 -10.54
N ALA A 861 29.40 -23.48 -10.21
CA ALA A 861 28.09 -22.88 -9.99
C ALA A 861 27.95 -21.66 -10.90
N THR A 862 27.07 -21.75 -11.90
CA THR A 862 26.80 -20.65 -12.84
C THR A 862 25.42 -20.07 -12.53
N LEU A 863 25.36 -18.78 -12.17
CA LEU A 863 24.09 -18.06 -12.00
C LEU A 863 23.42 -17.90 -13.36
N VAL A 864 22.23 -18.47 -13.53
CA VAL A 864 21.48 -18.46 -14.80
C VAL A 864 20.25 -17.56 -14.76
N GLU A 865 19.62 -17.43 -13.58
CA GLU A 865 18.48 -16.54 -13.29
C GLU A 865 18.60 -16.05 -11.83
N GLU A 866 17.70 -15.17 -11.38
CA GLU A 866 17.69 -14.70 -9.98
C GLU A 866 17.65 -15.88 -9.00
N ASP A 867 18.62 -15.93 -8.08
CA ASP A 867 18.85 -16.99 -7.11
C ASP A 867 18.89 -18.42 -7.69
N THR A 868 19.13 -18.58 -8.99
CA THR A 868 19.04 -19.87 -9.69
C THR A 868 20.36 -20.21 -10.37
N TYR A 869 20.89 -21.41 -10.07
CA TYR A 869 22.24 -21.83 -10.44
C TYR A 869 22.23 -23.16 -11.18
N ASP A 870 23.04 -23.25 -12.24
CA ASP A 870 23.42 -24.51 -12.86
C ASP A 870 24.70 -25.05 -12.20
N LEU A 871 24.60 -26.21 -11.55
CA LEU A 871 25.69 -26.88 -10.86
C LEU A 871 26.27 -28.00 -11.72
N THR A 872 27.57 -27.94 -12.03
CA THR A 872 28.27 -28.94 -12.88
C THR A 872 29.55 -29.48 -12.27
N LEU A 873 30.09 -30.54 -12.90
CA LEU A 873 31.35 -31.18 -12.53
C LEU A 873 31.34 -31.66 -11.06
N ARG A 874 30.49 -32.65 -10.80
CA ARG A 874 30.12 -33.08 -9.44
C ARG A 874 30.89 -34.32 -8.96
N LEU A 875 30.92 -34.53 -7.64
CA LEU A 875 31.29 -35.78 -6.98
C LEU A 875 30.07 -36.31 -6.21
N ARG A 876 29.68 -37.56 -6.45
CA ARG A 876 28.43 -38.14 -5.95
C ARG A 876 28.66 -39.13 -4.81
N GLY A 877 27.63 -39.33 -3.98
CA GLY A 877 27.62 -40.32 -2.91
C GLY A 877 28.75 -40.18 -1.88
N GLN A 878 29.10 -38.95 -1.50
CA GLN A 878 30.16 -38.67 -0.52
C GLN A 878 29.79 -39.21 0.88
N ALA A 879 30.81 -39.47 1.71
CA ALA A 879 30.66 -39.96 3.08
C ALA A 879 29.71 -41.17 3.23
N GLY A 880 29.77 -42.12 2.29
CA GLY A 880 28.98 -43.37 2.36
C GLY A 880 27.53 -43.24 1.92
N SER A 881 27.09 -42.07 1.50
CA SER A 881 25.73 -41.85 0.97
C SER A 881 25.51 -42.49 -0.41
N ASP A 882 26.58 -42.97 -1.06
CA ASP A 882 26.50 -43.76 -2.30
C ASP A 882 25.58 -44.98 -2.19
N GLY A 883 25.51 -45.60 -1.00
CA GLY A 883 24.67 -46.78 -0.78
C GLY A 883 23.16 -46.50 -0.73
N ILE A 884 22.75 -45.23 -0.65
CA ILE A 884 21.33 -44.82 -0.63
C ILE A 884 20.96 -43.90 -1.80
N MET A 885 21.90 -43.64 -2.72
CA MET A 885 21.67 -42.81 -3.89
C MET A 885 20.59 -43.45 -4.80
N PRO A 886 19.46 -42.77 -5.06
CA PRO A 886 18.42 -43.28 -5.95
C PRO A 886 18.86 -43.23 -7.41
N ALA A 887 18.07 -43.84 -8.31
CA ALA A 887 18.31 -43.75 -9.75
C ALA A 887 18.30 -42.30 -10.26
N ASP A 888 17.45 -41.46 -9.67
CA ASP A 888 17.41 -40.03 -9.86
C ASP A 888 16.80 -39.33 -8.64
N TRP A 889 17.25 -38.11 -8.38
CA TRP A 889 16.51 -37.14 -7.58
C TRP A 889 15.61 -36.31 -8.51
N PRO A 890 14.29 -36.35 -8.36
CA PRO A 890 13.38 -35.65 -9.26
C PRO A 890 13.42 -34.12 -9.06
N ILE A 891 12.76 -33.39 -9.96
CA ILE A 891 12.42 -31.97 -9.78
C ILE A 891 11.67 -31.80 -8.45
N GLY A 892 12.00 -30.78 -7.68
CA GLY A 892 11.41 -30.53 -6.36
C GLY A 892 12.21 -31.11 -5.18
N SER A 893 13.33 -31.80 -5.44
CA SER A 893 14.21 -32.31 -4.38
C SER A 893 14.85 -31.17 -3.60
N GLN A 894 15.01 -31.33 -2.29
CA GLN A 894 15.60 -30.33 -1.41
C GLN A 894 17.12 -30.32 -1.58
N PHE A 895 17.71 -29.13 -1.58
CA PHE A 895 19.15 -28.90 -1.63
C PHE A 895 19.57 -28.10 -0.40
N VAL A 896 20.66 -28.49 0.27
CA VAL A 896 21.22 -27.75 1.41
C VAL A 896 22.74 -27.68 1.26
N LEU A 897 23.32 -26.48 1.26
CA LEU A 897 24.77 -26.31 1.27
C LEU A 897 25.34 -26.56 2.68
N LEU A 898 26.36 -27.40 2.77
CA LEU A 898 27.02 -27.77 4.02
C LEU A 898 28.32 -26.98 4.19
N ASN A 899 28.18 -25.66 4.35
CA ASN A 899 29.29 -24.69 4.50
C ASN A 899 29.66 -24.39 5.97
N GLY A 900 29.17 -25.20 6.91
CA GLY A 900 29.35 -25.00 8.35
C GLY A 900 28.29 -24.11 9.02
N VAL A 901 27.30 -23.60 8.27
CA VAL A 901 26.15 -22.89 8.84
C VAL A 901 25.09 -23.85 9.40
N PRO A 902 24.72 -24.97 8.76
CA PRO A 902 23.90 -25.99 9.41
C PRO A 902 24.63 -26.55 10.64
N GLU A 903 24.01 -26.45 11.82
CA GLU A 903 24.60 -26.87 13.11
C GLU A 903 23.89 -28.11 13.67
N GLN A 904 24.60 -28.90 14.49
CA GLN A 904 23.98 -30.02 15.21
C GLN A 904 23.13 -29.53 16.39
N ILE A 905 21.93 -30.09 16.54
CA ILE A 905 21.12 -29.89 17.73
C ILE A 905 21.64 -30.71 18.91
N GLU A 906 21.25 -30.33 20.13
CA GLU A 906 21.46 -31.18 21.30
C GLU A 906 20.45 -32.35 21.26
N LEU A 907 20.97 -33.58 21.18
CA LEU A 907 20.18 -34.81 21.28
C LEU A 907 20.93 -35.80 22.17
N ALA A 908 20.28 -36.29 23.22
CA ALA A 908 20.91 -37.34 24.03
C ALA A 908 20.86 -38.67 23.29
N SER A 909 21.90 -39.50 23.42
CA SER A 909 21.95 -40.81 22.74
C SER A 909 20.75 -41.71 23.09
N SER A 910 20.22 -41.60 24.31
CA SER A 910 19.01 -42.31 24.76
C SER A 910 17.71 -41.85 24.08
N GLU A 911 17.73 -40.70 23.41
CA GLU A 911 16.56 -40.12 22.72
C GLU A 911 16.50 -40.53 21.23
N ARG A 912 17.54 -41.21 20.73
CA ARG A 912 17.60 -41.71 19.36
C ARG A 912 16.44 -42.66 19.05
N GLY A 913 15.82 -42.47 17.88
CA GLY A 913 14.64 -43.20 17.43
C GLY A 913 13.34 -42.85 18.18
N LEU A 914 13.38 -41.96 19.18
CA LEU A 914 12.18 -41.49 19.87
C LEU A 914 11.62 -40.26 19.18
N SER A 915 10.29 -40.20 19.08
CA SER A 915 9.60 -39.04 18.55
C SER A 915 9.72 -37.85 19.50
N ARG A 916 10.10 -36.69 18.95
CA ARG A 916 10.32 -35.44 19.67
C ARG A 916 9.60 -34.30 18.96
N HIS A 917 9.12 -33.34 19.72
CA HIS A 917 8.47 -32.14 19.21
C HIS A 917 9.48 -31.00 19.15
N TYR A 918 9.51 -30.29 18.03
CA TYR A 918 10.38 -29.14 17.80
C TYR A 918 9.55 -27.92 17.42
N ARG A 919 9.87 -26.77 18.01
CA ARG A 919 9.34 -25.47 17.59
C ARG A 919 10.49 -24.57 17.17
N ILE A 920 10.44 -24.10 15.92
CA ILE A 920 11.52 -23.32 15.30
C ILE A 920 10.96 -21.99 14.82
N GLY A 921 11.52 -20.89 15.30
CA GLY A 921 11.04 -19.55 14.96
C GLY A 921 11.90 -18.43 15.55
N PRO A 922 11.53 -17.16 15.32
CA PRO A 922 12.32 -16.01 15.74
C PRO A 922 12.52 -15.94 17.26
N ALA A 923 13.77 -15.85 17.73
CA ALA A 923 14.11 -15.83 19.15
C ALA A 923 13.55 -14.61 19.90
N ALA A 924 13.20 -13.54 19.18
CA ALA A 924 12.57 -12.33 19.73
C ALA A 924 11.06 -12.51 20.06
N ARG A 925 10.47 -13.67 19.74
CA ARG A 925 9.06 -14.01 19.98
C ARG A 925 8.94 -15.25 20.85
N GLY A 926 7.80 -15.39 21.54
CA GLY A 926 7.45 -16.60 22.27
C GLY A 926 7.24 -17.79 21.34
N TYR A 927 7.49 -19.02 21.80
CA TYR A 927 7.37 -20.24 20.96
C TYR A 927 5.92 -20.58 20.57
N ASP A 928 4.94 -19.89 21.12
CA ASP A 928 3.51 -19.95 20.80
C ASP A 928 3.08 -18.94 19.72
N ASP A 929 3.98 -18.05 19.31
CA ASP A 929 3.74 -17.08 18.24
C ASP A 929 3.52 -17.78 16.88
N PRO A 930 2.63 -17.28 16.00
CA PRO A 930 2.38 -17.88 14.69
C PRO A 930 3.60 -17.99 13.77
N SER A 931 4.67 -17.25 14.05
CA SER A 931 5.95 -17.35 13.32
C SER A 931 6.75 -18.62 13.65
N TYR A 932 6.36 -19.41 14.66
CA TYR A 932 7.00 -20.69 14.97
C TYR A 932 6.40 -21.85 14.17
N VAL A 933 7.27 -22.61 13.50
CA VAL A 933 6.91 -23.87 12.84
C VAL A 933 7.05 -25.02 13.82
N HIS A 934 6.02 -25.86 13.91
CA HIS A 934 6.04 -27.10 14.69
C HIS A 934 6.39 -28.30 13.81
N GLN A 935 7.35 -29.10 14.22
CA GLN A 935 7.69 -30.39 13.60
C GLN A 935 7.78 -31.50 14.63
N GLN A 936 7.46 -32.72 14.22
CA GLN A 936 7.65 -33.93 15.00
C GLN A 936 8.64 -34.83 14.28
N GLN A 937 9.78 -35.14 14.91
CA GLN A 937 10.89 -35.87 14.27
C GLN A 937 11.39 -37.00 15.18
N ALA A 938 11.96 -38.04 14.56
CA ALA A 938 12.66 -39.14 15.24
C ALA A 938 13.91 -39.50 14.45
N PHE A 939 15.09 -39.27 15.03
CA PHE A 939 16.36 -39.41 14.32
C PHE A 939 16.99 -40.78 14.56
N GLN A 940 17.45 -41.43 13.49
CA GLN A 940 18.08 -42.75 13.54
C GLN A 940 19.54 -42.68 13.97
N GLY A 941 20.19 -41.51 13.82
CA GLY A 941 21.61 -41.31 14.08
C GLY A 941 22.46 -41.92 12.97
N ILE A 942 22.28 -41.43 11.73
CA ILE A 942 22.90 -41.97 10.51
C ILE A 942 24.44 -41.90 10.56
N GLY A 943 25.02 -40.98 11.32
CA GLY A 943 26.47 -40.94 11.57
C GLY A 943 27.04 -42.20 12.22
N LEU A 944 26.20 -42.98 12.93
CA LEU A 944 26.55 -44.29 13.50
C LEU A 944 26.42 -45.44 12.50
N ARG A 945 25.78 -45.24 11.34
CA ARG A 945 25.48 -46.29 10.37
C ARG A 945 26.74 -46.70 9.60
N PRO A 946 27.14 -47.99 9.62
CA PRO A 946 28.25 -48.46 8.79
C PRO A 946 27.99 -48.26 7.28
N TYR A 947 29.04 -47.94 6.54
CA TYR A 947 29.00 -47.85 5.07
C TYR A 947 28.75 -49.22 4.44
N ALA A 948 28.14 -49.24 3.25
CA ALA A 948 27.97 -50.46 2.47
C ALA A 948 29.35 -51.05 2.13
N PRO A 949 29.60 -52.36 2.34
CA PRO A 949 30.82 -53.01 1.89
C PRO A 949 31.03 -52.83 0.39
N CYS A 950 32.27 -52.67 -0.08
CA CYS A 950 32.54 -52.51 -1.51
C CYS A 950 33.04 -53.80 -2.16
N HIS A 951 33.04 -53.82 -3.49
CA HIS A 951 33.57 -54.93 -4.29
C HIS A 951 32.93 -56.29 -3.94
N LEU A 952 31.61 -56.32 -3.69
CA LEU A 952 30.87 -57.58 -3.59
C LEU A 952 31.00 -58.35 -4.90
N ARG A 953 31.54 -59.56 -4.82
CA ARG A 953 31.81 -60.43 -5.97
C ARG A 953 31.37 -61.84 -5.68
N THR A 954 30.92 -62.51 -6.73
CA THR A 954 30.60 -63.93 -6.71
C THR A 954 31.45 -64.69 -7.73
N ASP A 955 31.80 -65.93 -7.38
CA ASP A 955 32.51 -66.87 -8.24
C ASP A 955 31.82 -68.25 -8.15
N GLY A 956 31.28 -68.73 -9.28
CA GLY A 956 30.50 -69.96 -9.37
C GLY A 956 29.10 -69.77 -9.99
N ASP A 957 28.54 -70.83 -10.55
CA ASP A 957 27.23 -70.85 -11.21
C ASP A 957 26.12 -71.34 -10.27
N PRO A 958 24.84 -70.93 -10.47
CA PRO A 958 23.70 -71.51 -9.76
C PRO A 958 23.67 -73.04 -9.81
N GLY A 959 23.45 -73.68 -8.66
CA GLY A 959 23.50 -75.15 -8.51
C GLY A 959 24.90 -75.72 -8.24
N SER A 960 25.94 -74.89 -8.22
CA SER A 960 27.31 -75.22 -7.77
C SER A 960 27.69 -74.40 -6.53
N ASP A 961 28.85 -74.63 -5.92
CA ASP A 961 29.30 -73.81 -4.80
C ASP A 961 29.63 -72.38 -5.30
N ILE A 962 28.93 -71.38 -4.77
CA ILE A 962 29.15 -69.97 -5.11
C ILE A 962 30.01 -69.33 -4.02
N GLY A 963 31.25 -68.97 -4.34
CA GLY A 963 32.10 -68.16 -3.48
C GLY A 963 31.65 -66.70 -3.48
N ILE A 964 31.48 -66.10 -2.31
CA ILE A 964 31.04 -64.71 -2.13
C ILE A 964 32.12 -63.99 -1.32
N SER A 965 32.55 -62.81 -1.79
CA SER A 965 33.56 -61.99 -1.10
C SER A 965 33.29 -60.50 -1.26
N TRP A 966 33.74 -59.69 -0.31
CA TRP A 966 33.63 -58.22 -0.32
C TRP A 966 34.81 -57.58 0.42
N ILE A 967 34.90 -56.25 0.38
CA ILE A 967 35.91 -55.45 1.09
C ILE A 967 35.20 -54.52 2.08
N ARG A 968 35.74 -54.45 3.30
CA ARG A 968 35.25 -53.56 4.37
C ARG A 968 35.48 -52.10 4.00
N ARG A 969 34.50 -51.25 4.32
CA ARG A 969 34.66 -49.79 4.34
C ARG A 969 34.60 -49.31 5.79
N THR A 970 35.25 -48.20 6.09
CA THR A 970 35.12 -47.53 7.40
C THR A 970 34.64 -46.10 7.22
N ARG A 971 33.92 -45.61 8.21
CA ARG A 971 33.42 -44.23 8.30
C ARG A 971 34.29 -43.33 9.18
N ILE A 972 35.19 -43.90 9.97
CA ILE A 972 36.07 -43.18 10.90
C ILE A 972 37.51 -43.29 10.39
N ASP A 973 38.12 -42.15 10.06
CA ASP A 973 39.54 -42.01 9.70
C ASP A 973 39.98 -42.97 8.55
N GLY A 974 39.09 -43.16 7.57
CA GLY A 974 39.29 -44.06 6.43
C GLY A 974 40.21 -43.51 5.33
N ASP A 975 40.44 -42.19 5.31
CA ASP A 975 41.20 -41.50 4.26
C ASP A 975 42.67 -41.26 4.63
N SER A 976 43.13 -41.80 5.76
CA SER A 976 44.52 -41.67 6.21
C SER A 976 45.48 -42.49 5.36
N TRP A 977 46.43 -41.82 4.69
CA TRP A 977 47.48 -42.46 3.88
C TRP A 977 48.66 -43.00 4.69
N GLU A 978 48.71 -42.69 5.99
CA GLU A 978 49.77 -43.12 6.91
C GLU A 978 49.43 -44.47 7.58
N SER A 979 48.15 -44.88 7.60
CA SER A 979 47.73 -46.13 8.24
C SER A 979 48.02 -47.35 7.37
N VAL A 980 48.38 -48.48 8.00
CA VAL A 980 48.59 -49.76 7.32
C VAL A 980 47.26 -50.41 6.90
N GLU A 981 46.20 -50.15 7.67
CA GLU A 981 44.84 -50.64 7.46
C GLU A 981 43.88 -49.60 8.03
N VAL A 982 42.71 -49.42 7.40
CA VAL A 982 41.77 -48.40 7.88
C VAL A 982 41.17 -48.82 9.23
N PRO A 983 40.87 -47.89 10.15
CA PRO A 983 40.28 -48.22 11.44
C PRO A 983 38.95 -48.97 11.29
N LEU A 984 38.64 -49.90 12.17
CA LEU A 984 37.38 -50.66 12.10
C LEU A 984 36.15 -49.77 12.33
N GLY A 985 36.27 -48.75 13.20
CA GLY A 985 35.17 -47.86 13.57
C GLY A 985 34.06 -48.51 14.42
N GLU A 986 34.16 -49.82 14.68
CA GLU A 986 33.17 -50.63 15.40
C GLU A 986 33.84 -51.51 16.46
N ALA A 987 33.07 -52.00 17.45
CA ALA A 987 33.60 -52.83 18.54
C ALA A 987 34.09 -54.22 18.08
N SER A 988 33.54 -54.75 16.99
CA SER A 988 33.95 -56.02 16.37
C SER A 988 33.60 -56.05 14.89
N GLU A 989 34.42 -56.72 14.08
CA GLU A 989 34.18 -56.86 12.64
C GLU A 989 33.15 -57.96 12.39
N ARG A 990 31.92 -57.56 12.03
CA ARG A 990 30.80 -58.46 11.76
C ARG A 990 29.97 -58.00 10.57
N TYR A 991 29.40 -58.96 9.86
CA TYR A 991 28.56 -58.74 8.69
C TYR A 991 27.26 -59.53 8.81
N VAL A 992 26.18 -58.99 8.25
CA VAL A 992 24.96 -59.75 7.95
C VAL A 992 24.94 -60.02 6.45
N LEU A 993 24.81 -61.30 6.06
CA LEU A 993 24.64 -61.72 4.67
C LEU A 993 23.24 -62.31 4.51
N ARG A 994 22.52 -61.84 3.50
CA ARG A 994 21.18 -62.29 3.12
C ARG A 994 21.19 -62.89 1.71
N ILE A 995 20.49 -64.00 1.55
CA ILE A 995 20.05 -64.50 0.25
C ILE A 995 18.57 -64.16 0.14
N MET A 996 18.20 -63.50 -0.97
CA MET A 996 16.83 -63.06 -1.20
C MET A 996 16.28 -63.63 -2.50
N ASP A 997 15.08 -64.19 -2.42
CA ASP A 997 14.24 -64.53 -3.58
C ASP A 997 13.17 -63.44 -3.73
N GLY A 998 13.36 -62.58 -4.73
CA GLY A 998 12.67 -61.29 -4.80
C GLY A 998 12.91 -60.47 -3.54
N VAL A 999 11.84 -60.16 -2.80
CA VAL A 999 11.89 -59.39 -1.53
C VAL A 999 11.99 -60.28 -0.28
N THR A 1000 11.94 -61.61 -0.45
CA THR A 1000 11.89 -62.55 0.68
C THR A 1000 13.30 -63.01 1.04
N VAL A 1001 13.70 -62.80 2.29
CA VAL A 1001 14.96 -63.33 2.82
C VAL A 1001 14.81 -64.83 3.07
N VAL A 1002 15.46 -65.65 2.23
CA VAL A 1002 15.42 -67.13 2.35
C VAL A 1002 16.55 -67.67 3.22
N ARG A 1003 17.64 -66.90 3.37
CA ARG A 1003 18.72 -67.18 4.33
C ARG A 1003 19.31 -65.88 4.85
N GLU A 1004 19.57 -65.82 6.15
CA GLU A 1004 20.32 -64.75 6.81
C GLU A 1004 21.37 -65.36 7.72
N MET A 1005 22.61 -64.87 7.65
CA MET A 1005 23.69 -65.31 8.54
C MET A 1005 24.56 -64.15 8.99
N THR A 1006 25.04 -64.22 10.24
CA THR A 1006 26.07 -63.32 10.75
C THR A 1006 27.46 -63.92 10.55
N LEU A 1007 28.37 -63.13 9.97
CA LEU A 1007 29.72 -63.56 9.60
C LEU A 1007 30.76 -62.66 10.28
N THR A 1008 31.93 -63.21 10.57
CA THR A 1008 33.09 -62.48 11.13
C THR A 1008 34.25 -62.37 10.14
N THR A 1009 34.02 -62.74 8.88
CA THR A 1009 34.99 -62.72 7.80
C THR A 1009 34.35 -62.17 6.53
N THR A 1010 35.14 -61.55 5.66
CA THR A 1010 34.70 -60.93 4.40
C THR A 1010 34.50 -61.91 3.24
N GLN A 1011 34.35 -63.19 3.55
CA GLN A 1011 34.16 -64.27 2.58
C GLN A 1011 33.20 -65.33 3.12
N TRP A 1012 32.37 -65.88 2.24
CA TRP A 1012 31.49 -67.00 2.53
C TRP A 1012 31.18 -67.81 1.28
N THR A 1013 30.94 -69.11 1.42
CA THR A 1013 30.57 -69.99 0.30
C THR A 1013 29.12 -70.42 0.41
N TYR A 1014 28.30 -70.05 -0.56
CA TYR A 1014 26.95 -70.53 -0.72
C TYR A 1014 26.95 -71.89 -1.42
N SER A 1015 27.11 -72.96 -0.64
CA SER A 1015 27.21 -74.31 -1.18
C SER A 1015 25.97 -74.74 -1.97
N ALA A 1016 26.15 -75.65 -2.93
CA ALA A 1016 25.04 -76.23 -3.70
C ALA A 1016 23.97 -76.89 -2.80
N ALA A 1017 24.39 -77.46 -1.66
CA ALA A 1017 23.48 -78.04 -0.67
C ALA A 1017 22.64 -76.97 0.04
N ASN A 1018 23.23 -75.82 0.36
CA ASN A 1018 22.50 -74.68 0.95
C ASN A 1018 21.50 -74.10 -0.06
N GLN A 1019 21.88 -73.97 -1.33
CA GLN A 1019 20.98 -73.55 -2.41
C GLN A 1019 19.76 -74.46 -2.53
N SER A 1020 19.99 -75.79 -2.53
CA SER A 1020 18.89 -76.75 -2.58
C SER A 1020 18.03 -76.74 -1.30
N SER A 1021 18.62 -76.46 -0.15
CA SER A 1021 17.92 -76.32 1.15
C SER A 1021 16.97 -75.12 1.15
N ASP A 1022 17.44 -74.00 0.62
CA ASP A 1022 16.72 -72.74 0.62
C ASP A 1022 15.67 -72.67 -0.50
N GLY A 1023 15.71 -73.64 -1.43
CA GLY A 1023 14.79 -73.73 -2.56
C GLY A 1023 14.93 -72.59 -3.56
N VAL A 1024 16.06 -71.86 -3.53
CA VAL A 1024 16.28 -70.70 -4.39
C VAL A 1024 16.67 -71.12 -5.80
N THR A 1025 16.11 -70.44 -6.81
CA THR A 1025 16.48 -70.60 -8.22
C THR A 1025 16.80 -69.23 -8.82
N ALA A 1026 17.73 -69.16 -9.76
CA ALA A 1026 18.05 -67.90 -10.43
C ALA A 1026 16.82 -67.34 -11.19
N PRO A 1027 16.63 -66.00 -11.22
CA PRO A 1027 17.47 -65.00 -10.58
C PRO A 1027 17.22 -64.86 -9.06
N PHE A 1028 18.27 -64.64 -8.28
CA PHE A 1028 18.17 -64.32 -6.85
C PHE A 1028 19.21 -63.27 -6.43
N GLN A 1029 19.02 -62.62 -5.28
CA GLN A 1029 19.91 -61.55 -4.82
C GLN A 1029 20.72 -61.98 -3.61
N ILE A 1030 21.98 -61.54 -3.56
CA ILE A 1030 22.84 -61.63 -2.39
C ILE A 1030 23.05 -60.21 -1.87
N ALA A 1031 22.79 -60.00 -0.58
CA ALA A 1031 22.95 -58.70 0.07
C ALA A 1031 23.88 -58.83 1.28
N VAL A 1032 24.84 -57.92 1.44
CA VAL A 1032 25.74 -57.89 2.59
C VAL A 1032 25.85 -56.50 3.21
N ALA A 1033 25.81 -56.41 4.54
CA ALA A 1033 26.01 -55.18 5.30
C ALA A 1033 26.91 -55.41 6.51
N GLN A 1034 27.73 -54.42 6.87
CA GLN A 1034 28.49 -54.44 8.13
C GLN A 1034 27.57 -54.15 9.32
N ILE A 1035 27.84 -54.76 10.47
CA ILE A 1035 27.05 -54.60 11.70
C ILE A 1035 27.78 -53.68 12.67
N SER A 1036 27.05 -52.68 13.18
CA SER A 1036 27.41 -51.86 14.33
C SER A 1036 26.64 -52.33 15.57
N ASP A 1037 27.30 -52.38 16.73
CA ASP A 1037 26.63 -52.61 18.01
C ASP A 1037 25.76 -51.42 18.44
N SER A 1038 26.09 -50.21 17.98
CA SER A 1038 25.34 -49.00 18.32
C SER A 1038 24.20 -48.75 17.34
N PHE A 1039 24.34 -49.04 16.04
CA PHE A 1039 23.30 -48.74 15.03
C PHE A 1039 22.49 -49.96 14.56
N GLY A 1040 23.06 -51.16 14.58
CA GLY A 1040 22.53 -52.33 13.86
C GLY A 1040 23.23 -52.53 12.52
N HIS A 1041 22.54 -53.06 11.51
CA HIS A 1041 23.16 -53.25 10.19
C HIS A 1041 23.30 -51.91 9.45
N GLY A 1042 24.41 -51.75 8.74
CA GLY A 1042 24.63 -50.67 7.79
C GLY A 1042 23.79 -50.81 6.53
N VAL A 1043 24.21 -50.08 5.49
CA VAL A 1043 23.60 -50.19 4.16
C VAL A 1043 24.03 -51.51 3.49
N PHE A 1044 23.10 -52.15 2.78
CA PHE A 1044 23.38 -53.40 2.07
C PHE A 1044 23.97 -53.13 0.69
N GLU A 1045 25.11 -53.74 0.40
CA GLU A 1045 25.60 -53.93 -0.97
C GLU A 1045 24.93 -55.18 -1.56
N GLN A 1046 24.45 -55.09 -2.80
CA GLN A 1046 23.65 -56.15 -3.43
C GLN A 1046 24.22 -56.58 -4.78
N ILE A 1047 24.09 -57.87 -5.08
CA ILE A 1047 24.37 -58.43 -6.41
C ILE A 1047 23.28 -59.43 -6.79
N GLU A 1048 22.79 -59.33 -8.03
CA GLU A 1048 21.85 -60.30 -8.61
C GLU A 1048 22.62 -61.42 -9.30
N ILE A 1049 22.24 -62.65 -9.00
CA ILE A 1049 22.75 -63.87 -9.62
C ILE A 1049 21.71 -64.33 -10.64
N GLY A 1050 22.08 -64.31 -11.91
CA GLY A 1050 21.22 -64.63 -13.05
C GLY A 1050 21.16 -66.09 -13.46
#